data_AF-A0A9E0QC57-F1
#
_entry.id   AF-A0A9E0QC57-F1
#
_cell.length_a   1.000
_cell.length_b   1.000
_cell.length_c   1.000
_cell.angle_alpha   90.00
_cell.angle_beta   90.00
_cell.angle_gamma   90.00
#
_symmetry.space_group_name_H-M   'P 1'
#
loop_
_entity.id
_entity.type
_entity.pdbx_description
1 polymer ?
#
loop_
_entity_poly.entity_id
_entity_poly.type
_entity_poly.pdbx_seq_one_letter_code
_entity_poly.pdbx_strand_id
1 'polypeptide(L)'
;MNIKTITLLCVIVCSLNNLKVLAQTQKPNLKFGNPTTEEMEMTSCSIEPNAPAVVLCKLDDVNYGVNDGSFCIIYDIKKRIKILKSEGKNYANVSFNYVDIQGNSMNSEKISGLKATAFNMVDGKIVKTKMDDKLVFRERLDKEDMLMKFTVPQVKVGTVIEYQYKISSPLFHILKSWYAQTSIPTMYANYNLVIPEYFRFSIENTGMHKMDQERGLTGCTFNYEGETLNCNGQEYKFTAQDLPSIKDDDFVWDAEDYSNKVTAELSCLNIPGVTYQNYSREWKDIDNSLLDDDDFGHRMNKSNPFKNEMAAEKIYDLKDTTEKIVAIYKLLKTKLKWNGDYGFWGRSSRNILKDGSGDNADINFVLINMLHDAGIKASPVVMSTRDHGRLPLSYPSMKFLNTFVVGAYTKDSTMVFIDSSVDDGFLNVLPANLLTDRARIIEKNNCKWVNLQNIAQAKRDIRISAQLNPQGVLTGMVKSTSINNLAARVRDDFKHAKDSATFVSQKAQEEGLEITKYSISDRTSFSPSVCENYSFSKNCESTSDHIYVNPLVIIPIKDNPFTATERKLPIEFPYKQTVLLNVHMTIPEGYVVEEKCNGARIETPNKEISCKIKCVVDDKTSFVQYRLDINDTFFGVPDYGMIKDVYAKICEYSKNMLVLKKI
;
A
#
# COMPACT_ATOMS: atom_id res chain seq x y z
N MET A 1 -41.83 53.09 9.78
CA MET A 1 -41.51 51.94 10.64
C MET A 1 -40.30 52.33 11.49
N ASN A 2 -40.44 52.32 12.83
CA ASN A 2 -39.59 53.08 13.74
C ASN A 2 -38.23 52.39 14.00
N ILE A 3 -37.14 53.16 14.04
CA ILE A 3 -35.73 52.71 14.22
C ILE A 3 -35.52 51.91 15.52
N LYS A 4 -36.42 52.05 16.51
CA LYS A 4 -36.40 51.24 17.74
C LYS A 4 -36.74 49.76 17.53
N THR A 5 -37.44 49.38 16.46
CA THR A 5 -37.80 47.97 16.20
C THR A 5 -36.67 47.19 15.52
N ILE A 6 -35.79 47.86 14.75
CA ILE A 6 -34.66 47.21 14.07
C ILE A 6 -33.51 46.90 15.05
N THR A 7 -33.36 47.71 16.10
CA THR A 7 -32.29 47.52 17.10
C THR A 7 -32.58 46.33 18.03
N LEU A 8 -33.85 46.05 18.34
CA LEU A 8 -34.24 44.88 19.15
C LEU A 8 -34.15 43.56 18.36
N LEU A 9 -34.35 43.60 17.03
CA LEU A 9 -34.20 42.42 16.18
C LEU A 9 -32.73 42.06 15.94
N CYS A 10 -31.83 43.04 15.86
CA CYS A 10 -30.39 42.78 15.70
C CYS A 10 -29.73 42.21 16.96
N VAL A 11 -30.21 42.55 18.16
CA VAL A 11 -29.65 42.00 19.42
C VAL A 11 -30.12 40.56 19.67
N ILE A 12 -31.31 40.17 19.19
CA ILE A 12 -31.79 38.78 19.27
C ILE A 12 -31.15 37.90 18.18
N VAL A 13 -30.87 38.43 16.98
CA VAL A 13 -30.18 37.69 15.91
C VAL A 13 -28.67 37.55 16.16
N CYS A 14 -28.04 38.50 16.88
CA CYS A 14 -26.62 38.39 17.26
C CYS A 14 -26.36 37.56 18.53
N SER A 15 -27.38 37.21 19.31
CA SER A 15 -27.27 36.31 20.48
C SER A 15 -27.60 34.84 20.17
N LEU A 16 -28.13 34.54 18.97
CA LEU A 16 -28.41 33.17 18.52
C LEU A 16 -27.27 32.52 17.68
N ASN A 17 -26.23 33.26 17.30
CA ASN A 17 -25.12 32.75 16.46
C ASN A 17 -23.81 32.46 17.22
N ASN A 18 -23.83 32.42 18.56
CA ASN A 18 -22.67 32.06 19.38
C ASN A 18 -22.95 30.94 20.40
N LEU A 19 -23.96 30.10 20.16
CA LEU A 19 -23.94 28.74 20.70
C LEU A 19 -23.05 27.90 19.79
N LYS A 20 -21.72 28.07 19.92
CA LYS A 20 -20.86 26.91 19.82
C LYS A 20 -21.36 25.99 20.94
N VAL A 21 -22.25 25.07 20.59
CA VAL A 21 -22.40 23.84 21.35
C VAL A 21 -20.98 23.30 21.40
N LEU A 22 -20.31 23.49 22.55
CA LEU A 22 -19.27 22.60 22.97
C LEU A 22 -19.94 21.24 22.90
N ALA A 23 -19.73 20.52 21.80
CA ALA A 23 -20.09 19.12 21.71
C ALA A 23 -19.36 18.51 22.90
N GLN A 24 -20.10 18.22 23.96
CA GLN A 24 -19.54 17.44 25.05
C GLN A 24 -19.13 16.13 24.39
N THR A 25 -17.83 15.87 24.32
CA THR A 25 -17.33 14.58 23.86
C THR A 25 -18.00 13.53 24.72
N GLN A 26 -18.99 12.84 24.14
CA GLN A 26 -19.78 11.84 24.84
C GLN A 26 -18.84 10.71 25.20
N LYS A 27 -18.51 10.57 26.49
CA LYS A 27 -17.66 9.48 26.96
C LYS A 27 -18.47 8.19 26.90
N PRO A 28 -18.03 7.18 26.12
CA PRO A 28 -18.75 5.92 26.01
C PRO A 28 -18.74 5.20 27.36
N ASN A 29 -19.81 4.46 27.63
CA ASN A 29 -19.85 3.63 28.83
C ASN A 29 -18.94 2.42 28.66
N LEU A 30 -17.86 2.34 29.44
CA LEU A 30 -16.88 1.26 29.32
C LEU A 30 -17.38 -0.09 29.89
N LYS A 31 -18.52 -0.11 30.59
CA LYS A 31 -19.12 -1.35 31.11
C LYS A 31 -19.91 -2.07 30.03
N PHE A 32 -19.39 -3.21 29.58
CA PHE A 32 -20.04 -4.10 28.60
C PHE A 32 -21.35 -4.71 29.12
N GLY A 33 -22.25 -5.03 28.19
CA GLY A 33 -23.53 -5.69 28.43
C GLY A 33 -24.70 -4.74 28.71
N ASN A 34 -24.44 -3.44 28.87
CA ASN A 34 -25.41 -2.41 29.23
C ASN A 34 -25.10 -1.08 28.52
N PRO A 35 -25.34 -0.97 27.19
CA PRO A 35 -25.24 0.32 26.51
C PRO A 35 -26.22 1.32 27.12
N THR A 36 -25.84 2.59 27.16
CA THR A 36 -26.69 3.65 27.73
C THR A 36 -27.82 4.03 26.77
N THR A 37 -28.88 4.64 27.29
CA THR A 37 -29.95 5.19 26.43
C THR A 37 -29.39 6.19 25.42
N GLU A 38 -28.43 7.01 25.81
CA GLU A 38 -27.78 8.00 24.94
C GLU A 38 -27.02 7.33 23.78
N GLU A 39 -26.25 6.26 24.04
CA GLU A 39 -25.60 5.46 22.99
C GLU A 39 -26.64 4.79 22.06
N MET A 40 -27.77 4.35 22.63
CA MET A 40 -28.88 3.74 21.88
C MET A 40 -29.66 4.74 21.02
N GLU A 41 -29.71 6.01 21.41
CA GLU A 41 -30.41 7.08 20.69
C GLU A 41 -29.49 7.87 19.74
N MET A 42 -28.17 7.66 19.80
CA MET A 42 -27.20 8.28 18.91
C MET A 42 -27.55 8.05 17.43
N THR A 43 -27.60 9.13 16.64
CA THR A 43 -27.92 9.10 15.19
C THR A 43 -26.78 9.59 14.30
N SER A 44 -25.77 10.26 14.87
CA SER A 44 -24.57 10.72 14.15
C SER A 44 -23.35 10.73 15.08
N CYS A 45 -22.15 10.72 14.51
CA CYS A 45 -20.88 10.84 15.23
C CYS A 45 -20.28 12.24 14.99
N SER A 46 -19.84 12.93 16.03
CA SER A 46 -19.24 14.27 15.90
C SER A 46 -17.91 14.29 15.15
N ILE A 47 -17.12 13.22 15.28
CA ILE A 47 -15.83 13.04 14.58
C ILE A 47 -16.06 12.99 13.07
N GLU A 48 -17.09 12.25 12.65
CA GLU A 48 -17.47 12.05 11.25
C GLU A 48 -19.01 11.97 11.13
N PRO A 49 -19.70 13.11 10.88
CA PRO A 49 -21.16 13.16 10.85
C PRO A 49 -21.79 12.21 9.82
N ASN A 50 -21.05 11.90 8.76
CA ASN A 50 -21.50 11.03 7.69
C ASN A 50 -21.13 9.55 7.87
N ALA A 51 -20.45 9.18 8.96
CA ALA A 51 -20.02 7.80 9.17
C ALA A 51 -21.20 6.83 9.22
N PRO A 52 -21.08 5.65 8.58
CA PRO A 52 -22.14 4.65 8.58
C PRO A 52 -22.30 3.93 9.92
N ALA A 53 -21.23 3.89 10.72
CA ALA A 53 -21.17 3.34 12.06
C ALA A 53 -20.01 4.01 12.82
N VAL A 54 -19.97 3.84 14.13
CA VAL A 54 -18.90 4.35 15.00
C VAL A 54 -18.54 3.31 16.06
N VAL A 55 -17.24 3.14 16.31
CA VAL A 55 -16.77 2.36 17.46
C VAL A 55 -16.94 3.22 18.70
N LEU A 56 -17.89 2.83 19.56
CA LEU A 56 -18.12 3.51 20.82
C LEU A 56 -16.91 3.30 21.73
N CYS A 57 -16.52 2.03 21.96
CA CYS A 57 -15.30 1.70 22.66
C CYS A 57 -14.62 0.44 22.11
N LYS A 58 -13.29 0.46 22.12
CA LYS A 58 -12.42 -0.70 21.90
C LYS A 58 -11.52 -0.85 23.13
N LEU A 59 -11.63 -1.99 23.82
CA LEU A 59 -10.92 -2.26 25.08
C LEU A 59 -10.18 -3.59 24.94
N ASP A 60 -8.86 -3.54 24.94
CA ASP A 60 -8.01 -4.71 24.77
C ASP A 60 -7.09 -4.83 25.98
N ASP A 61 -7.28 -5.88 26.79
CA ASP A 61 -6.44 -6.21 27.94
C ASP A 61 -5.50 -7.37 27.54
N VAL A 62 -4.18 -7.15 27.60
CA VAL A 62 -3.15 -8.11 27.20
C VAL A 62 -2.22 -8.41 28.36
N ASN A 63 -2.15 -9.68 28.72
CA ASN A 63 -1.37 -10.16 29.86
C ASN A 63 -0.66 -11.45 29.50
N TYR A 64 0.38 -11.79 30.25
CA TYR A 64 0.99 -13.11 30.16
C TYR A 64 0.26 -14.10 31.07
N GLY A 65 0.29 -15.37 30.69
CA GLY A 65 -0.13 -16.51 31.50
C GLY A 65 0.79 -17.69 31.27
N VAL A 66 0.51 -18.81 31.95
CA VAL A 66 1.19 -20.09 31.70
C VAL A 66 0.14 -21.13 31.35
N ASN A 67 0.32 -21.78 30.21
CA ASN A 67 -0.49 -22.90 29.74
C ASN A 67 0.43 -24.05 29.39
N ASP A 68 0.06 -25.27 29.81
CA ASP A 68 0.83 -26.49 29.50
C ASP A 68 2.33 -26.37 29.86
N GLY A 69 2.64 -25.68 30.97
CA GLY A 69 4.02 -25.47 31.46
C GLY A 69 4.81 -24.38 30.73
N SER A 70 4.25 -23.71 29.72
CA SER A 70 4.91 -22.66 28.94
C SER A 70 4.21 -21.31 29.04
N PHE A 71 4.97 -20.21 28.96
CA PHE A 71 4.37 -18.89 28.88
C PHE A 71 3.51 -18.75 27.62
N CYS A 72 2.43 -17.98 27.73
CA CYS A 72 1.56 -17.59 26.64
C CYS A 72 1.11 -16.14 26.83
N ILE A 73 0.69 -15.49 25.75
CA ILE A 73 0.04 -14.17 25.81
C ILE A 73 -1.47 -14.39 25.72
N ILE A 74 -2.21 -13.73 26.60
CA ILE A 74 -3.67 -13.74 26.66
C ILE A 74 -4.16 -12.36 26.24
N TYR A 75 -4.88 -12.30 25.13
CA TYR A 75 -5.58 -11.11 24.65
C TYR A 75 -7.06 -11.22 25.03
N ASP A 76 -7.60 -10.31 25.83
CA ASP A 76 -9.05 -10.15 26.08
C ASP A 76 -9.53 -8.92 25.34
N ILE A 77 -10.27 -9.14 24.25
CA ILE A 77 -10.66 -8.11 23.29
C ILE A 77 -12.15 -7.85 23.44
N LYS A 78 -12.52 -6.58 23.56
CA LYS A 78 -13.92 -6.14 23.68
C LYS A 78 -14.17 -4.94 22.78
N LYS A 79 -15.24 -4.99 21.97
CA LYS A 79 -15.61 -3.88 21.09
C LYS A 79 -17.11 -3.61 21.14
N ARG A 80 -17.48 -2.32 21.21
CA ARG A 80 -18.84 -1.82 21.08
C ARG A 80 -18.95 -0.90 19.86
N ILE A 81 -19.92 -1.15 18.98
CA ILE A 81 -20.13 -0.41 17.74
C ILE A 81 -21.58 0.08 17.69
N LYS A 82 -21.81 1.32 17.27
CA LYS A 82 -23.13 1.86 16.98
C LYS A 82 -23.36 1.94 15.47
N ILE A 83 -24.49 1.42 15.00
CA ILE A 83 -24.91 1.52 13.60
C ILE A 83 -25.72 2.80 13.39
N LEU A 84 -25.23 3.68 12.52
CA LEU A 84 -25.81 5.00 12.26
C LEU A 84 -26.60 5.05 10.94
N LYS A 85 -26.16 4.27 9.94
CA LYS A 85 -26.78 4.22 8.60
C LYS A 85 -26.90 2.79 8.09
N SER A 86 -27.63 2.61 6.99
CA SER A 86 -27.90 1.30 6.39
C SER A 86 -26.63 0.55 5.98
N GLU A 87 -25.64 1.25 5.45
CA GLU A 87 -24.32 0.72 5.06
C GLU A 87 -23.54 0.20 6.28
N GLY A 88 -23.83 0.76 7.46
CA GLY A 88 -23.20 0.38 8.72
C GLY A 88 -23.53 -1.05 9.15
N LYS A 89 -24.61 -1.64 8.63
CA LYS A 89 -24.98 -3.04 8.92
C LYS A 89 -23.86 -4.02 8.57
N ASN A 90 -22.97 -3.68 7.63
CA ASN A 90 -21.83 -4.52 7.28
C ASN A 90 -20.87 -4.74 8.46
N TYR A 91 -20.80 -3.82 9.42
CA TYR A 91 -19.99 -3.96 10.65
C TYR A 91 -20.56 -4.98 11.65
N ALA A 92 -21.71 -5.60 11.35
CA ALA A 92 -22.21 -6.77 12.06
C ALA A 92 -21.49 -8.07 11.66
N ASN A 93 -20.88 -8.10 10.48
CA ASN A 93 -20.04 -9.21 10.02
C ASN A 93 -18.62 -8.92 10.49
N VAL A 94 -18.14 -9.71 11.44
CA VAL A 94 -16.82 -9.53 12.05
C VAL A 94 -15.93 -10.68 11.61
N SER A 95 -14.71 -10.35 11.22
CA SER A 95 -13.69 -11.35 10.93
C SER A 95 -12.32 -10.93 11.46
N PHE A 96 -11.52 -11.92 11.85
CA PHE A 96 -10.14 -11.71 12.29
C PHE A 96 -9.30 -12.97 12.08
N ASN A 97 -8.02 -12.79 11.78
CA ASN A 97 -7.06 -13.88 11.63
C ASN A 97 -6.51 -14.32 12.99
N TYR A 98 -6.19 -15.60 13.10
CA TYR A 98 -5.43 -16.16 14.21
C TYR A 98 -4.52 -17.27 13.70
N VAL A 99 -3.35 -17.39 14.34
CA VAL A 99 -2.37 -18.39 13.97
C VAL A 99 -2.89 -19.76 14.38
N ASP A 100 -2.96 -20.68 13.45
CA ASP A 100 -3.27 -22.08 13.67
C ASP A 100 -2.43 -22.95 12.73
N ILE A 101 -1.29 -23.45 13.22
CA ILE A 101 -0.34 -24.17 12.39
C ILE A 101 -0.82 -25.60 12.14
N GLN A 102 -1.02 -25.95 10.87
CA GLN A 102 -1.54 -27.26 10.49
C GLN A 102 -0.62 -28.38 10.98
N GLY A 103 -1.16 -29.24 11.86
CA GLY A 103 -0.40 -30.35 12.47
C GLY A 103 0.46 -29.96 13.66
N ASN A 104 0.44 -28.70 14.11
CA ASN A 104 1.20 -28.22 15.27
C ASN A 104 0.34 -27.38 16.22
N SER A 105 -0.54 -28.06 16.96
CA SER A 105 -1.46 -27.42 17.92
C SER A 105 -0.78 -26.75 19.11
N MET A 106 0.47 -27.10 19.42
CA MET A 106 1.23 -26.48 20.53
C MET A 106 1.63 -25.04 20.21
N ASN A 107 1.82 -24.72 18.92
CA ASN A 107 2.15 -23.38 18.45
C ASN A 107 0.93 -22.64 17.84
N SER A 108 -0.27 -23.23 17.94
CA SER A 108 -1.53 -22.62 17.49
C SER A 108 -2.18 -21.76 18.58
N GLU A 109 -2.76 -20.65 18.18
CA GLU A 109 -3.59 -19.80 19.05
C GLU A 109 -4.95 -20.45 19.33
N LYS A 110 -5.41 -20.32 20.58
CA LYS A 110 -6.72 -20.81 21.03
C LYS A 110 -7.68 -19.65 21.21
N ILE A 111 -8.80 -19.69 20.49
CA ILE A 111 -9.90 -18.71 20.63
C ILE A 111 -10.92 -19.23 21.63
N SER A 112 -11.30 -18.40 22.61
CA SER A 112 -12.30 -18.75 23.62
C SER A 112 -13.16 -17.55 24.00
N GLY A 113 -14.27 -17.79 24.72
CA GLY A 113 -15.11 -16.74 25.28
C GLY A 113 -15.78 -15.82 24.25
N LEU A 114 -15.86 -16.24 22.99
CA LEU A 114 -16.51 -15.48 21.92
C LEU A 114 -17.99 -15.29 22.25
N LYS A 115 -18.40 -14.03 22.41
CA LYS A 115 -19.80 -13.63 22.61
C LYS A 115 -20.05 -12.40 21.77
N ALA A 116 -21.19 -12.35 21.10
CA ALA A 116 -21.66 -11.15 20.42
C ALA A 116 -23.15 -10.91 20.71
N THR A 117 -23.54 -9.65 20.85
CA THR A 117 -24.91 -9.25 21.20
C THR A 117 -25.30 -7.99 20.43
N ALA A 118 -26.51 -8.01 19.85
CA ALA A 118 -27.17 -6.81 19.35
C ALA A 118 -28.12 -6.24 20.41
N PHE A 119 -28.12 -4.93 20.56
CA PHE A 119 -29.02 -4.17 21.41
C PHE A 119 -29.88 -3.29 20.54
N ASN A 120 -31.20 -3.37 20.73
CA ASN A 120 -32.19 -2.64 19.94
C ASN A 120 -33.18 -1.94 20.85
N MET A 121 -33.64 -0.75 20.46
CA MET A 121 -34.78 -0.11 21.13
C MET A 121 -36.08 -0.72 20.61
N VAL A 122 -36.93 -1.19 21.52
CA VAL A 122 -38.29 -1.70 21.26
C VAL A 122 -39.20 -1.16 22.36
N ASP A 123 -40.21 -0.38 22.00
CA ASP A 123 -41.17 0.23 22.92
C ASP A 123 -40.50 1.01 24.08
N GLY A 124 -39.44 1.76 23.77
CA GLY A 124 -38.67 2.55 24.74
C GLY A 124 -37.79 1.73 25.68
N LYS A 125 -37.64 0.42 25.44
CA LYS A 125 -36.77 -0.48 26.23
C LYS A 125 -35.66 -1.07 25.36
N ILE A 126 -34.49 -1.27 25.98
CA ILE A 126 -33.36 -1.94 25.34
C ILE A 126 -33.59 -3.46 25.38
N VAL A 127 -33.79 -4.05 24.21
CA VAL A 127 -33.90 -5.50 24.01
C VAL A 127 -32.57 -6.05 23.51
N LYS A 128 -32.11 -7.16 24.12
CA LYS A 128 -30.82 -7.80 23.85
C LYS A 128 -31.02 -9.07 23.04
N THR A 129 -30.30 -9.23 21.93
CA THR A 129 -30.29 -10.44 21.10
C THR A 129 -28.87 -10.99 21.04
N LYS A 130 -28.66 -12.15 21.66
CA LYS A 130 -27.36 -12.83 21.63
C LYS A 130 -27.17 -13.58 20.31
N MET A 131 -25.94 -13.59 19.82
CA MET A 131 -25.53 -14.43 18.70
C MET A 131 -25.56 -15.92 19.11
N ASP A 132 -26.04 -16.78 18.20
CA ASP A 132 -25.96 -18.23 18.32
C ASP A 132 -24.58 -18.70 17.83
N ASP A 133 -23.95 -19.66 18.53
CA ASP A 133 -22.63 -20.20 18.18
C ASP A 133 -22.59 -20.80 16.76
N LYS A 134 -23.75 -21.20 16.20
CA LYS A 134 -23.87 -21.66 14.80
C LYS A 134 -23.56 -20.58 13.76
N LEU A 135 -23.54 -19.31 14.16
CA LEU A 135 -23.17 -18.19 13.29
C LEU A 135 -21.67 -17.92 13.27
N VAL A 136 -20.87 -18.77 13.92
CA VAL A 136 -19.40 -18.70 13.95
C VAL A 136 -18.83 -19.69 12.94
N PHE A 137 -18.03 -19.17 12.02
CA PHE A 137 -17.37 -19.93 10.96
C PHE A 137 -15.86 -19.76 11.04
N ARG A 138 -15.16 -20.79 10.58
CA ARG A 138 -13.69 -20.83 10.54
C ARG A 138 -13.27 -21.26 9.15
N GLU A 139 -12.33 -20.54 8.57
CA GLU A 139 -11.81 -20.77 7.22
C GLU A 139 -10.28 -20.85 7.26
N ARG A 140 -9.71 -21.81 6.54
CA ARG A 140 -8.26 -21.98 6.40
C ARG A 140 -7.74 -21.04 5.34
N LEU A 141 -6.79 -20.17 5.68
CA LEU A 141 -6.15 -19.26 4.72
C LEU A 141 -4.93 -19.92 4.08
N ASP A 142 -4.06 -20.47 4.92
CA ASP A 142 -2.83 -21.16 4.52
C ASP A 142 -2.39 -22.17 5.60
N LYS A 143 -1.15 -22.65 5.54
CA LYS A 143 -0.63 -23.66 6.48
C LYS A 143 -0.50 -23.16 7.93
N GLU A 144 -0.44 -21.86 8.15
CA GLU A 144 -0.17 -21.22 9.43
C GLU A 144 -1.36 -20.42 9.96
N ASP A 145 -2.27 -19.95 9.09
CA ASP A 145 -3.35 -19.04 9.49
C ASP A 145 -4.77 -19.57 9.24
N MET A 146 -5.67 -19.16 10.13
CA MET A 146 -7.12 -19.35 10.05
C MET A 146 -7.84 -18.00 10.18
N LEU A 147 -8.93 -17.86 9.44
CA LEU A 147 -9.86 -16.74 9.49
C LEU A 147 -11.10 -17.14 10.31
N MET A 148 -11.34 -16.43 11.42
CA MET A 148 -12.60 -16.53 12.16
C MET A 148 -13.60 -15.54 11.57
N LYS A 149 -14.86 -15.96 11.37
CA LYS A 149 -15.97 -15.11 10.91
C LYS A 149 -17.18 -15.31 11.81
N PHE A 150 -17.88 -14.23 12.15
CA PHE A 150 -19.18 -14.32 12.80
C PHE A 150 -20.07 -13.13 12.45
N THR A 151 -21.38 -13.34 12.50
CA THR A 151 -22.38 -12.30 12.20
C THR A 151 -23.28 -12.06 13.39
N VAL A 152 -23.39 -10.79 13.81
CA VAL A 152 -24.30 -10.40 14.88
C VAL A 152 -25.74 -10.31 14.32
N PRO A 153 -26.72 -11.03 14.90
CA PRO A 153 -28.07 -11.08 14.35
C PRO A 153 -28.89 -9.83 14.70
N GLN A 154 -29.99 -9.60 13.96
CA GLN A 154 -30.97 -8.54 14.23
C GLN A 154 -30.37 -7.11 14.25
N VAL A 155 -29.35 -6.88 13.42
CA VAL A 155 -28.73 -5.56 13.25
C VAL A 155 -29.51 -4.72 12.25
N LYS A 156 -29.91 -3.53 12.70
CA LYS A 156 -30.60 -2.49 11.93
C LYS A 156 -30.00 -1.12 12.25
N VAL A 157 -30.45 -0.08 11.54
CA VAL A 157 -30.07 1.30 11.87
C VAL A 157 -30.47 1.60 13.32
N GLY A 158 -29.57 2.18 14.10
CA GLY A 158 -29.75 2.45 15.52
C GLY A 158 -29.29 1.31 16.45
N THR A 159 -29.00 0.11 15.95
CA THR A 159 -28.48 -0.99 16.77
C THR A 159 -27.13 -0.65 17.39
N VAL A 160 -26.94 -1.02 18.65
CA VAL A 160 -25.60 -1.13 19.26
C VAL A 160 -25.18 -2.59 19.24
N ILE A 161 -23.98 -2.87 18.77
CA ILE A 161 -23.38 -4.19 18.74
C ILE A 161 -22.28 -4.24 19.80
N GLU A 162 -22.23 -5.32 20.56
CA GLU A 162 -21.06 -5.65 21.37
C GLU A 162 -20.54 -7.02 20.99
N TYR A 163 -19.21 -7.17 20.97
CA TYR A 163 -18.60 -8.48 20.98
C TYR A 163 -17.36 -8.51 21.85
N GLN A 164 -17.03 -9.70 22.31
CA GLN A 164 -15.83 -9.98 23.09
C GLN A 164 -15.31 -11.38 22.76
N TYR A 165 -14.01 -11.57 22.86
CA TYR A 165 -13.36 -12.88 22.74
C TYR A 165 -11.96 -12.84 23.37
N LYS A 166 -11.41 -14.02 23.63
CA LYS A 166 -10.04 -14.19 24.10
C LYS A 166 -9.21 -14.96 23.09
N ILE A 167 -7.97 -14.51 22.89
CA ILE A 167 -6.94 -15.26 22.18
C ILE A 167 -5.88 -15.66 23.20
N SER A 168 -5.62 -16.96 23.34
CA SER A 168 -4.44 -17.45 24.05
C SER A 168 -3.40 -17.87 23.01
N SER A 169 -2.30 -17.13 22.97
CA SER A 169 -1.22 -17.30 22.00
C SER A 169 -0.01 -17.96 22.66
N PRO A 170 0.38 -19.18 22.26
CA PRO A 170 1.60 -19.82 22.77
C PRO A 170 2.87 -19.13 22.27
N LEU A 171 2.76 -18.23 21.29
CA LEU A 171 3.84 -17.42 20.72
C LEU A 171 4.18 -16.25 21.65
N PHE A 172 4.61 -16.55 22.88
CA PHE A 172 4.84 -15.56 23.94
C PHE A 172 5.89 -14.49 23.59
N HIS A 173 6.71 -14.72 22.57
CA HIS A 173 7.72 -13.79 22.08
C HIS A 173 7.18 -12.83 21.00
N ILE A 174 5.97 -13.06 20.47
CA ILE A 174 5.35 -12.25 19.42
C ILE A 174 4.15 -11.50 20.01
N LEU A 175 4.34 -10.20 20.28
CA LEU A 175 3.22 -9.30 20.54
C LEU A 175 2.58 -8.87 19.22
N LYS A 176 1.25 -8.98 19.15
CA LYS A 176 0.47 -8.47 18.02
C LYS A 176 0.49 -6.94 18.02
N SER A 177 0.62 -6.35 16.83
CA SER A 177 0.42 -4.91 16.66
C SER A 177 -1.01 -4.55 17.07
N TRP A 178 -1.16 -3.47 17.84
CA TRP A 178 -2.45 -3.01 18.31
C TRP A 178 -2.81 -1.68 17.64
N TYR A 179 -3.99 -1.63 17.03
CA TYR A 179 -4.49 -0.44 16.32
C TYR A 179 -5.59 0.25 17.11
N ALA A 180 -5.42 1.51 17.45
CA ALA A 180 -6.46 2.32 18.10
C ALA A 180 -7.55 2.74 17.09
N GLN A 181 -7.13 3.10 15.87
CA GLN A 181 -8.02 3.47 14.76
C GLN A 181 -8.60 2.24 14.05
N THR A 182 -9.74 2.45 13.37
CA THR A 182 -10.41 1.43 12.55
C THR A 182 -10.99 2.05 11.29
N SER A 183 -11.60 1.24 10.40
CA SER A 183 -12.27 1.72 9.18
C SER A 183 -13.54 2.56 9.40
N ILE A 184 -13.96 2.71 10.66
CA ILE A 184 -14.98 3.66 11.14
C ILE A 184 -14.40 4.50 12.29
N PRO A 185 -14.95 5.71 12.52
CA PRO A 185 -14.49 6.57 13.61
C PRO A 185 -14.56 5.81 14.94
N THR A 186 -13.60 6.08 15.81
CA THR A 186 -13.45 5.44 17.11
C THR A 186 -13.45 6.50 18.21
N MET A 187 -14.50 6.52 19.03
CA MET A 187 -14.64 7.51 20.10
C MET A 187 -13.69 7.24 21.26
N TYR A 188 -13.46 5.96 21.60
CA TYR A 188 -12.56 5.59 22.68
C TYR A 188 -11.85 4.27 22.38
N ALA A 189 -10.53 4.28 22.49
CA ALA A 189 -9.71 3.08 22.42
C ALA A 189 -8.81 3.04 23.65
N ASN A 190 -8.75 1.87 24.30
CA ASN A 190 -7.85 1.61 25.41
C ASN A 190 -7.14 0.26 25.22
N TYR A 191 -5.83 0.28 25.43
CA TYR A 191 -4.96 -0.87 25.40
C TYR A 191 -4.24 -0.97 26.73
N ASN A 192 -4.48 -2.03 27.48
CA ASN A 192 -3.74 -2.31 28.71
C ASN A 192 -2.83 -3.51 28.48
N LEU A 193 -1.52 -3.30 28.58
CA LEU A 193 -0.50 -4.32 28.32
C LEU A 193 0.37 -4.51 29.55
N VAL A 194 0.38 -5.71 30.11
CA VAL A 194 1.26 -6.09 31.22
C VAL A 194 2.30 -7.08 30.74
N ILE A 195 3.57 -6.69 30.82
CA ILE A 195 4.72 -7.52 30.42
C ILE A 195 5.53 -7.89 31.66
N PRO A 196 5.65 -9.18 32.02
CA PRO A 196 6.53 -9.63 33.10
C PRO A 196 7.99 -9.24 32.85
N GLU A 197 8.74 -8.98 33.92
CA GLU A 197 10.16 -8.55 33.84
C GLU A 197 11.10 -9.54 33.11
N TYR A 198 10.62 -10.76 32.87
CA TYR A 198 11.31 -11.80 32.08
C TYR A 198 11.37 -11.50 30.58
N PHE A 199 10.46 -10.66 30.07
CA PHE A 199 10.40 -10.30 28.66
C PHE A 199 10.65 -8.80 28.51
N ARG A 200 11.59 -8.43 27.65
CA ARG A 200 11.88 -7.02 27.36
C ARG A 200 11.52 -6.71 25.92
N PHE A 201 10.52 -5.86 25.73
CA PHE A 201 10.11 -5.39 24.41
C PHE A 201 10.55 -3.95 24.16
N SER A 202 10.98 -3.68 22.93
CA SER A 202 11.02 -2.33 22.37
C SER A 202 9.61 -2.01 21.90
N ILE A 203 8.93 -1.06 22.56
CA ILE A 203 7.55 -0.68 22.25
C ILE A 203 7.53 0.71 21.63
N GLU A 204 6.87 0.83 20.49
CA GLU A 204 6.66 2.09 19.79
C GLU A 204 5.17 2.38 19.67
N ASN A 205 4.81 3.64 19.90
CA ASN A 205 3.48 4.20 19.65
C ASN A 205 3.62 5.23 18.52
N THR A 206 2.95 4.98 17.40
CA THR A 206 2.92 5.86 16.22
C THR A 206 1.49 6.28 15.90
N GLY A 207 1.32 7.38 15.18
CA GLY A 207 0.02 7.78 14.61
C GLY A 207 -0.10 9.28 14.40
N MET A 208 -1.12 9.68 13.65
CA MET A 208 -1.40 11.08 13.33
C MET A 208 -2.12 11.83 14.46
N HIS A 209 -2.80 11.12 15.37
CA HIS A 209 -3.52 11.72 16.49
C HIS A 209 -2.83 11.46 17.82
N LYS A 210 -3.19 12.25 18.84
CA LYS A 210 -2.66 12.06 20.20
C LYS A 210 -3.15 10.72 20.77
N MET A 211 -2.23 9.96 21.34
CA MET A 211 -2.53 8.81 22.18
C MET A 211 -1.78 8.95 23.50
N ASP A 212 -2.53 9.04 24.60
CA ASP A 212 -1.98 9.15 25.94
C ASP A 212 -1.36 7.81 26.36
N GLN A 213 -0.20 7.86 27.01
CA GLN A 213 0.51 6.69 27.49
C GLN A 213 0.82 6.86 28.99
N GLU A 214 0.37 5.89 29.78
CA GLU A 214 0.71 5.74 31.19
C GLU A 214 1.57 4.49 31.37
N ARG A 215 2.51 4.53 32.33
CA ARG A 215 3.36 3.39 32.71
C ARG A 215 3.25 3.14 34.20
N GLY A 216 3.14 1.88 34.58
CA GLY A 216 3.03 1.44 35.97
C GLY A 216 3.79 0.15 36.23
N LEU A 217 3.88 -0.23 37.50
CA LEU A 217 4.35 -1.54 37.90
C LEU A 217 3.21 -2.27 38.60
N THR A 218 3.08 -3.56 38.32
CA THR A 218 2.10 -4.43 38.95
C THR A 218 2.75 -5.76 39.33
N GLY A 219 2.20 -6.46 40.31
CA GLY A 219 2.67 -7.80 40.68
C GLY A 219 2.12 -8.85 39.71
N CYS A 220 2.95 -9.82 39.33
CA CYS A 220 2.54 -10.98 38.55
C CYS A 220 2.86 -12.28 39.30
N THR A 221 1.95 -13.23 39.21
CA THR A 221 2.14 -14.58 39.77
C THR A 221 1.84 -15.62 38.71
N PHE A 222 2.78 -16.52 38.47
CA PHE A 222 2.69 -17.61 37.50
C PHE A 222 2.91 -18.95 38.20
N ASN A 223 2.19 -19.98 37.76
CA ASN A 223 2.57 -21.36 38.04
C ASN A 223 3.35 -21.87 36.83
N TYR A 224 4.67 -22.01 36.96
CA TYR A 224 5.58 -22.38 35.89
C TYR A 224 6.34 -23.63 36.30
N GLU A 225 6.25 -24.70 35.50
CA GLU A 225 6.83 -26.01 35.79
C GLU A 225 6.48 -26.58 37.19
N GLY A 226 5.30 -26.24 37.73
CA GLY A 226 4.84 -26.68 39.05
C GLY A 226 5.32 -25.81 40.22
N GLU A 227 6.10 -24.77 39.96
CA GLU A 227 6.55 -23.79 40.95
C GLU A 227 5.79 -22.46 40.82
N THR A 228 5.61 -21.77 41.94
CA THR A 228 5.03 -20.42 41.96
C THR A 228 6.13 -19.39 41.71
N LEU A 229 6.12 -18.75 40.54
CA LEU A 229 6.97 -17.61 40.22
C LEU A 229 6.23 -16.30 40.53
N ASN A 230 6.81 -15.48 41.40
CA ASN A 230 6.36 -14.10 41.62
C ASN A 230 7.36 -13.14 40.99
N CYS A 231 6.88 -12.16 40.24
CA CYS A 231 7.72 -11.16 39.61
C CYS A 231 6.99 -9.83 39.45
N ASN A 232 7.72 -8.79 39.05
CA ASN A 232 7.09 -7.55 38.62
C ASN A 232 6.64 -7.67 37.15
N GLY A 233 5.56 -6.96 36.83
CA GLY A 233 5.09 -6.70 35.49
C GLY A 233 5.14 -5.20 35.21
N GLN A 234 5.68 -4.84 34.05
CA GLN A 234 5.59 -3.49 33.52
C GLN A 234 4.22 -3.33 32.85
N GLU A 235 3.39 -2.44 33.40
CA GLU A 235 2.09 -2.08 32.84
C GLU A 235 2.26 -0.88 31.90
N TYR A 236 1.64 -0.97 30.74
CA TYR A 236 1.50 0.09 29.75
C TYR A 236 0.02 0.29 29.43
N LYS A 237 -0.47 1.50 29.64
CA LYS A 237 -1.84 1.85 29.30
C LYS A 237 -1.86 2.93 28.24
N PHE A 238 -2.38 2.59 27.08
CA PHE A 238 -2.56 3.54 25.97
C PHE A 238 -4.03 3.91 25.86
N THR A 239 -4.32 5.20 25.75
CA THR A 239 -5.69 5.71 25.60
C THR A 239 -5.75 6.71 24.46
N ALA A 240 -6.66 6.48 23.52
CA ALA A 240 -6.93 7.40 22.43
C ALA A 240 -8.42 7.72 22.37
N GLN A 241 -8.75 8.95 21.99
CA GLN A 241 -10.11 9.47 21.93
C GLN A 241 -10.32 10.22 20.62
N ASP A 242 -11.57 10.25 20.17
CA ASP A 242 -12.00 11.03 19.02
C ASP A 242 -11.18 10.77 17.75
N LEU A 243 -10.90 9.50 17.48
CA LEU A 243 -10.11 9.07 16.35
C LEU A 243 -10.98 8.98 15.08
N PRO A 244 -10.60 9.65 13.98
CA PRO A 244 -11.28 9.45 12.70
C PRO A 244 -11.04 8.04 12.16
N SER A 245 -11.92 7.61 11.26
CA SER A 245 -11.75 6.42 10.45
C SER A 245 -10.50 6.51 9.60
N ILE A 246 -9.85 5.35 9.42
CA ILE A 246 -8.75 5.17 8.49
C ILE A 246 -9.12 4.09 7.49
N LYS A 247 -9.01 4.42 6.20
CA LYS A 247 -9.36 3.54 5.09
C LYS A 247 -8.26 3.65 4.05
N ASP A 248 -8.03 2.58 3.31
CA ASP A 248 -7.17 2.66 2.13
C ASP A 248 -7.78 3.65 1.13
N ASP A 249 -6.94 4.58 0.69
CA ASP A 249 -7.21 5.53 -0.36
C ASP A 249 -6.29 5.20 -1.54
N ASP A 250 -6.75 5.47 -2.77
CA ASP A 250 -5.87 5.41 -3.94
C ASP A 250 -4.65 6.29 -3.72
N PHE A 251 -3.47 5.85 -4.16
CA PHE A 251 -2.20 6.55 -3.94
C PHE A 251 -1.80 6.64 -2.47
N VAL A 252 -2.08 5.62 -1.66
CA VAL A 252 -1.44 5.40 -0.35
C VAL A 252 -0.66 4.10 -0.43
N TRP A 253 0.53 4.02 0.18
CA TRP A 253 1.28 2.77 0.23
C TRP A 253 0.62 1.75 1.15
N ASP A 254 0.38 2.17 2.38
CA ASP A 254 -0.31 1.43 3.42
C ASP A 254 -0.97 2.44 4.36
N ALA A 255 -2.29 2.39 4.50
CA ALA A 255 -3.00 3.27 5.42
C ALA A 255 -2.61 3.00 6.88
N GLU A 256 -2.21 1.78 7.22
CA GLU A 256 -1.82 1.39 8.56
C GLU A 256 -0.54 2.08 9.05
N ASP A 257 0.33 2.57 8.16
CA ASP A 257 1.49 3.39 8.53
C ASP A 257 1.10 4.71 9.19
N TYR A 258 -0.08 5.23 8.87
CA TYR A 258 -0.60 6.50 9.40
C TYR A 258 -1.54 6.30 10.59
N SER A 259 -1.90 5.05 10.87
CA SER A 259 -2.81 4.70 11.96
C SER A 259 -2.17 4.95 13.33
N ASN A 260 -2.99 5.36 14.30
CA ASN A 260 -2.63 5.27 15.70
C ASN A 260 -2.47 3.79 16.11
N LYS A 261 -1.22 3.35 16.30
CA LYS A 261 -0.87 1.96 16.60
C LYS A 261 0.23 1.84 17.64
N VAL A 262 0.23 0.71 18.34
CA VAL A 262 1.31 0.26 19.22
C VAL A 262 1.93 -0.99 18.59
N THR A 263 3.23 -0.95 18.38
CA THR A 263 4.01 -2.08 17.87
C THR A 263 5.09 -2.44 18.90
N ALA A 264 5.50 -3.71 18.91
CA ALA A 264 6.47 -4.19 19.87
C ALA A 264 7.36 -5.29 19.28
N GLU A 265 8.65 -5.22 19.58
CA GLU A 265 9.64 -6.24 19.21
C GLU A 265 10.34 -6.78 20.46
N LEU A 266 10.45 -8.10 20.59
CA LEU A 266 11.17 -8.71 21.70
C LEU A 266 12.68 -8.46 21.54
N SER A 267 13.26 -7.74 22.49
CA SER A 267 14.70 -7.47 22.51
C SER A 267 15.48 -8.52 23.33
N CYS A 268 14.85 -9.08 24.38
CA CYS A 268 15.56 -9.90 25.35
C CYS A 268 14.60 -10.79 26.16
N LEU A 269 15.05 -12.01 26.46
CA LEU A 269 14.39 -13.00 27.31
C LEU A 269 15.28 -13.40 28.49
N ASN A 270 14.73 -13.33 29.70
CA ASN A 270 15.42 -13.63 30.95
C ASN A 270 14.46 -14.32 31.94
N ILE A 271 14.00 -15.52 31.58
CA ILE A 271 13.15 -16.35 32.43
C ILE A 271 14.05 -17.13 33.42
N PRO A 272 13.70 -17.22 34.71
CA PRO A 272 14.46 -18.04 35.67
C PRO A 272 14.64 -19.48 35.18
N GLY A 273 15.85 -20.01 35.28
CA GLY A 273 16.18 -21.38 34.83
C GLY A 273 16.39 -21.53 33.32
N VAL A 274 16.02 -20.52 32.51
CA VAL A 274 16.25 -20.51 31.06
C VAL A 274 17.50 -19.69 30.74
N THR A 275 18.27 -20.12 29.73
CA THR A 275 19.43 -19.37 29.27
C THR A 275 18.98 -18.00 28.74
N TYR A 276 19.65 -16.94 29.20
CA TYR A 276 19.44 -15.58 28.72
C TYR A 276 19.55 -15.51 27.19
N GLN A 277 18.53 -14.97 26.52
CA GLN A 277 18.53 -14.78 25.06
C GLN A 277 18.42 -13.30 24.73
N ASN A 278 19.30 -12.81 23.86
CA ASN A 278 19.32 -11.43 23.38
C ASN A 278 19.09 -11.45 21.87
N TYR A 279 17.95 -10.93 21.42
CA TYR A 279 17.50 -11.15 20.04
C TYR A 279 17.95 -10.05 19.07
N SER A 280 17.92 -8.78 19.47
CA SER A 280 18.53 -7.66 18.74
C SER A 280 18.38 -6.36 19.54
N ARG A 281 19.46 -5.59 19.68
CA ARG A 281 19.40 -4.20 20.18
C ARG A 281 19.57 -3.20 19.05
N GLU A 282 20.34 -3.58 18.04
CA GLU A 282 20.62 -2.76 16.87
C GLU A 282 20.42 -3.56 15.60
N TRP A 283 20.22 -2.86 14.48
CA TRP A 283 20.08 -3.54 13.19
C TRP A 283 21.33 -4.33 12.76
N LYS A 284 22.51 -4.02 13.34
CA LYS A 284 23.74 -4.81 13.12
C LYS A 284 23.60 -6.25 13.64
N ASP A 285 22.83 -6.44 14.72
CA ASP A 285 22.57 -7.77 15.26
C ASP A 285 21.72 -8.59 14.27
N ILE A 286 20.70 -7.96 13.68
CA ILE A 286 19.90 -8.55 12.59
C ILE A 286 20.79 -8.92 11.40
N ASP A 287 21.71 -8.04 10.98
CA ASP A 287 22.62 -8.34 9.86
C ASP A 287 23.43 -9.61 10.12
N ASN A 288 24.01 -9.74 11.31
CA ASN A 288 24.82 -10.89 11.67
C ASN A 288 23.95 -12.16 11.75
N SER A 289 22.78 -12.09 12.38
CA SER A 289 21.84 -13.21 12.46
C SER A 289 21.43 -13.69 11.06
N LEU A 290 21.13 -12.78 10.14
CA LEU A 290 20.82 -13.13 8.75
C LEU A 290 22.02 -13.73 8.02
N LEU A 291 23.24 -13.21 8.23
CA LEU A 291 24.46 -13.72 7.61
C LEU A 291 24.87 -15.12 8.11
N ASP A 292 24.51 -15.46 9.35
CA ASP A 292 24.82 -16.76 9.98
C ASP A 292 23.70 -17.80 9.78
N ASP A 293 22.54 -17.41 9.23
CA ASP A 293 21.38 -18.29 9.04
C ASP A 293 21.54 -19.23 7.82
N ASP A 294 21.11 -20.49 7.97
CA ASP A 294 21.23 -21.54 6.97
C ASP A 294 20.35 -21.31 5.72
N ASP A 295 19.18 -20.70 5.92
CA ASP A 295 18.17 -20.41 4.91
C ASP A 295 18.27 -18.97 4.38
N PHE A 296 19.23 -18.18 4.86
CA PHE A 296 19.53 -16.85 4.32
C PHE A 296 21.03 -16.68 3.99
N GLY A 297 21.85 -16.42 5.01
CA GLY A 297 23.27 -16.09 4.88
C GLY A 297 24.09 -17.13 4.15
N HIS A 298 23.91 -18.39 4.54
CA HIS A 298 24.60 -19.52 3.93
C HIS A 298 24.10 -19.83 2.51
N ARG A 299 22.92 -19.35 2.10
CA ARG A 299 22.40 -19.51 0.73
C ARG A 299 23.16 -18.66 -0.31
N MET A 300 23.74 -17.54 0.12
CA MET A 300 24.57 -16.65 -0.72
C MET A 300 25.99 -17.14 -1.01
N ASN A 301 26.41 -18.17 -0.28
CA ASN A 301 27.77 -18.72 -0.32
C ASN A 301 27.78 -20.14 -0.90
N LYS A 302 26.79 -20.49 -1.74
CA LYS A 302 26.72 -21.80 -2.40
C LYS A 302 27.43 -21.74 -3.75
N SER A 303 27.76 -22.91 -4.28
CA SER A 303 28.33 -23.02 -5.62
C SER A 303 27.33 -22.56 -6.67
N ASN A 304 27.80 -21.77 -7.65
CA ASN A 304 27.04 -21.43 -8.85
C ASN A 304 26.58 -22.71 -9.60
N PRO A 305 25.26 -22.96 -9.75
CA PRO A 305 24.76 -24.15 -10.43
C PRO A 305 24.89 -24.09 -11.96
N PHE A 306 25.12 -22.91 -12.54
CA PHE A 306 25.18 -22.66 -13.99
C PHE A 306 26.59 -22.28 -14.46
N LYS A 307 27.62 -22.72 -13.72
CA LYS A 307 29.03 -22.42 -14.00
C LYS A 307 29.45 -22.84 -15.41
N ASN A 308 29.02 -24.02 -15.85
CA ASN A 308 29.37 -24.55 -17.17
C ASN A 308 28.71 -23.74 -18.28
N GLU A 309 27.45 -23.35 -18.11
CA GLU A 309 26.75 -22.49 -19.07
C GLU A 309 27.34 -21.08 -19.11
N MET A 310 27.74 -20.51 -17.97
CA MET A 310 28.44 -19.22 -17.95
C MET A 310 29.77 -19.28 -18.71
N ALA A 311 30.50 -20.40 -18.62
CA ALA A 311 31.73 -20.61 -19.38
C ALA A 311 31.46 -20.78 -20.88
N ALA A 312 30.43 -21.54 -21.24
CA ALA A 312 30.03 -21.76 -22.64
C ALA A 312 29.63 -20.46 -23.35
N GLU A 313 28.91 -19.58 -22.64
CA GLU A 313 28.50 -18.25 -23.10
C GLU A 313 29.62 -17.19 -22.99
N LYS A 314 30.84 -17.59 -22.59
CA LYS A 314 32.01 -16.71 -22.43
C LYS A 314 31.76 -15.50 -21.51
N ILE A 315 30.88 -15.65 -20.52
CA ILE A 315 30.49 -14.56 -19.60
C ILE A 315 31.70 -14.11 -18.77
N TYR A 316 32.59 -15.02 -18.39
CA TYR A 316 33.79 -14.68 -17.62
C TYR A 316 34.74 -13.73 -18.36
N ASP A 317 34.75 -13.80 -19.70
CA ASP A 317 35.64 -13.02 -20.57
C ASP A 317 35.17 -11.57 -20.75
N LEU A 318 33.93 -11.24 -20.35
CA LEU A 318 33.39 -9.89 -20.43
C LEU A 318 34.18 -8.93 -19.52
N LYS A 319 34.56 -7.77 -20.06
CA LYS A 319 35.35 -6.76 -19.34
C LYS A 319 34.48 -5.76 -18.59
N ASP A 320 33.38 -5.33 -19.19
CA ASP A 320 32.46 -4.41 -18.52
C ASP A 320 31.61 -5.17 -17.49
N THR A 321 31.67 -4.71 -16.24
CA THR A 321 30.94 -5.32 -15.13
C THR A 321 29.43 -5.31 -15.35
N THR A 322 28.91 -4.24 -15.95
CA THR A 322 27.47 -4.11 -16.22
C THR A 322 27.04 -5.10 -17.30
N GLU A 323 27.76 -5.20 -18.40
CA GLU A 323 27.52 -6.21 -19.45
C GLU A 323 27.57 -7.63 -18.88
N LYS A 324 28.52 -7.91 -17.97
CA LYS A 324 28.63 -9.20 -17.30
C LYS A 324 27.40 -9.50 -16.42
N ILE A 325 26.95 -8.54 -15.62
CA ILE A 325 25.72 -8.66 -14.80
C ILE A 325 24.51 -8.96 -15.71
N VAL A 326 24.39 -8.23 -16.82
CA VAL A 326 23.29 -8.42 -17.79
C VAL A 326 23.32 -9.81 -18.41
N ALA A 327 24.50 -10.30 -18.80
CA ALA A 327 24.65 -11.63 -19.37
C ALA A 327 24.28 -12.74 -18.36
N ILE A 328 24.71 -12.59 -17.10
CA ILE A 328 24.36 -13.49 -16.00
C ILE A 328 22.86 -13.52 -15.78
N TYR A 329 22.23 -12.34 -15.69
CA TYR A 329 20.78 -12.23 -15.51
C TYR A 329 20.03 -12.90 -16.67
N LYS A 330 20.39 -12.61 -17.92
CA LYS A 330 19.77 -13.23 -19.10
C LYS A 330 19.87 -14.74 -19.06
N LEU A 331 21.05 -15.28 -18.74
CA LEU A 331 21.25 -16.72 -18.60
C LEU A 331 20.33 -17.30 -17.51
N LEU A 332 20.29 -16.68 -16.33
CA LEU A 332 19.42 -17.12 -15.22
C LEU A 332 17.95 -17.22 -15.63
N LYS A 333 17.43 -16.23 -16.36
CA LYS A 333 16.02 -16.22 -16.81
C LYS A 333 15.70 -17.32 -17.83
N THR A 334 16.69 -17.91 -18.48
CA THR A 334 16.47 -19.13 -19.31
C THR A 334 16.35 -20.41 -18.48
N LYS A 335 16.75 -20.38 -17.21
CA LYS A 335 16.89 -21.57 -16.36
C LYS A 335 15.82 -21.67 -15.29
N LEU A 336 15.40 -20.55 -14.71
CA LEU A 336 14.45 -20.52 -13.60
C LEU A 336 13.27 -19.58 -13.88
N LYS A 337 12.08 -20.02 -13.49
CA LYS A 337 10.83 -19.23 -13.57
C LYS A 337 10.35 -18.83 -12.18
N TRP A 338 9.77 -17.63 -12.09
CA TRP A 338 9.10 -17.23 -10.86
C TRP A 338 7.78 -17.97 -10.67
N ASN A 339 7.49 -18.40 -9.45
CA ASN A 339 6.25 -19.09 -9.09
C ASN A 339 5.09 -18.13 -8.78
N GLY A 340 5.35 -16.83 -8.66
CA GLY A 340 4.35 -15.79 -8.35
C GLY A 340 4.36 -15.31 -6.89
N ASP A 341 5.17 -15.93 -6.03
CA ASP A 341 5.23 -15.61 -4.60
C ASP A 341 6.49 -14.81 -4.27
N TYR A 342 6.35 -13.83 -3.37
CA TYR A 342 7.49 -13.21 -2.71
C TYR A 342 7.84 -13.97 -1.44
N GLY A 343 9.13 -14.22 -1.24
CA GLY A 343 9.70 -14.85 -0.07
C GLY A 343 10.85 -14.01 0.52
N PHE A 344 11.24 -14.38 1.73
CA PHE A 344 12.41 -13.83 2.41
C PHE A 344 13.52 -14.87 2.59
N TRP A 345 13.14 -16.10 2.89
CA TRP A 345 14.03 -17.24 3.11
C TRP A 345 14.21 -18.06 1.83
N GLY A 346 15.41 -18.61 1.62
CA GLY A 346 15.75 -19.41 0.45
C GLY A 346 15.68 -20.91 0.71
N ARG A 347 15.07 -21.65 -0.21
CA ARG A 347 15.10 -23.12 -0.22
C ARG A 347 16.46 -23.64 -0.69
N SER A 348 16.66 -24.96 -0.59
CA SER A 348 17.86 -25.57 -1.14
C SER A 348 17.93 -25.45 -2.67
N SER A 349 19.10 -25.07 -3.21
CA SER A 349 19.30 -24.94 -4.67
C SER A 349 18.99 -26.22 -5.44
N ARG A 350 19.16 -27.39 -4.82
CA ARG A 350 18.79 -28.68 -5.43
C ARG A 350 17.29 -28.76 -5.72
N ASN A 351 16.44 -28.29 -4.79
CA ASN A 351 15.00 -28.30 -4.98
C ASN A 351 14.60 -27.29 -6.05
N ILE A 352 15.14 -26.07 -5.99
CA ILE A 352 14.89 -25.00 -6.97
C ILE A 352 15.21 -25.47 -8.39
N LEU A 353 16.38 -26.11 -8.59
CA LEU A 353 16.80 -26.61 -9.90
C LEU A 353 15.97 -27.81 -10.37
N LYS A 354 15.52 -28.67 -9.45
CA LYS A 354 14.63 -29.79 -9.78
C LYS A 354 13.27 -29.30 -10.27
N ASP A 355 12.73 -28.28 -9.59
CA ASP A 355 11.41 -27.71 -9.92
C ASP A 355 11.48 -26.82 -11.16
N GLY A 356 12.65 -26.22 -11.44
CA GLY A 356 12.81 -25.23 -12.51
C GLY A 356 12.12 -23.89 -12.20
N SER A 357 11.63 -23.73 -10.97
CA SER A 357 10.94 -22.55 -10.49
C SER A 357 11.13 -22.32 -8.99
N GLY A 358 10.90 -21.08 -8.54
CA GLY A 358 10.96 -20.68 -7.14
C GLY A 358 10.35 -19.31 -6.90
N ASP A 359 10.30 -18.91 -5.63
CA ASP A 359 9.95 -17.55 -5.23
C ASP A 359 11.07 -16.56 -5.58
N ASN A 360 10.89 -15.28 -5.28
CA ASN A 360 11.94 -14.30 -5.60
C ASN A 360 13.23 -14.51 -4.78
N ALA A 361 13.15 -14.97 -3.53
CA ALA A 361 14.31 -15.21 -2.67
C ALA A 361 15.18 -16.33 -3.24
N ASP A 362 14.58 -17.46 -3.61
CA ASP A 362 15.20 -18.59 -4.29
C ASP A 362 16.02 -18.15 -5.51
N ILE A 363 15.39 -17.39 -6.42
CA ILE A 363 16.02 -16.96 -7.67
C ILE A 363 17.10 -15.90 -7.38
N ASN A 364 16.86 -14.99 -6.43
CA ASN A 364 17.82 -13.97 -6.03
C ASN A 364 19.09 -14.58 -5.41
N PHE A 365 18.98 -15.62 -4.58
CA PHE A 365 20.15 -16.32 -4.06
C PHE A 365 20.94 -17.02 -5.17
N VAL A 366 20.27 -17.63 -6.16
CA VAL A 366 20.97 -18.20 -7.32
C VAL A 366 21.70 -17.12 -8.12
N LEU A 367 21.07 -15.96 -8.34
CA LEU A 367 21.72 -14.81 -8.97
C LEU A 367 22.97 -14.36 -8.20
N ILE A 368 22.88 -14.22 -6.88
CA ILE A 368 24.02 -13.85 -6.02
C ILE A 368 25.18 -14.85 -6.18
N ASN A 369 24.89 -16.16 -6.16
CA ASN A 369 25.90 -17.19 -6.35
C ASN A 369 26.57 -17.12 -7.74
N MET A 370 25.81 -16.84 -8.81
CA MET A 370 26.36 -16.63 -10.16
C MET A 370 27.25 -15.38 -10.23
N LEU A 371 26.82 -14.27 -9.62
CA LEU A 371 27.58 -13.03 -9.57
C LEU A 371 28.91 -13.21 -8.80
N HIS A 372 28.86 -13.87 -7.64
CA HIS A 372 30.05 -14.18 -6.85
C HIS A 372 31.07 -15.04 -7.62
N ASP A 373 30.63 -16.10 -8.30
CA ASP A 373 31.51 -16.94 -9.11
C ASP A 373 32.11 -16.18 -10.32
N ALA A 374 31.46 -15.13 -10.80
CA ALA A 374 31.99 -14.19 -11.79
C ALA A 374 32.89 -13.08 -11.22
N GLY A 375 33.16 -13.08 -9.92
CA GLY A 375 33.97 -12.06 -9.23
C GLY A 375 33.25 -10.73 -8.99
N ILE A 376 31.92 -10.70 -9.11
CA ILE A 376 31.11 -9.51 -8.86
C ILE A 376 30.57 -9.57 -7.44
N LYS A 377 30.92 -8.58 -6.61
CA LYS A 377 30.33 -8.46 -5.26
C LYS A 377 28.83 -8.19 -5.39
N ALA A 378 28.02 -8.97 -4.69
CA ALA A 378 26.58 -8.79 -4.62
C ALA A 378 26.07 -8.97 -3.19
N SER A 379 24.95 -8.35 -2.85
CA SER A 379 24.38 -8.42 -1.50
C SER A 379 22.86 -8.35 -1.54
N PRO A 380 22.15 -9.05 -0.63
CA PRO A 380 20.73 -8.86 -0.40
C PRO A 380 20.45 -7.45 0.06
N VAL A 381 19.39 -6.86 -0.47
CA VAL A 381 18.86 -5.57 -0.07
C VAL A 381 17.46 -5.82 0.48
N VAL A 382 17.39 -6.07 1.78
CA VAL A 382 16.19 -6.52 2.49
C VAL A 382 15.25 -5.35 2.78
N MET A 383 13.95 -5.60 2.75
CA MET A 383 12.92 -4.59 2.94
C MET A 383 11.62 -5.16 3.51
N SER A 384 10.77 -4.26 3.98
CA SER A 384 9.31 -4.46 4.01
C SER A 384 8.75 -3.90 2.71
N THR A 385 7.95 -4.66 1.96
CA THR A 385 7.26 -4.14 0.78
C THR A 385 6.23 -3.08 1.17
N ARG A 386 5.83 -2.22 0.23
CA ARG A 386 4.94 -1.09 0.54
C ARG A 386 3.60 -1.51 1.13
N ASP A 387 3.04 -2.61 0.66
CA ASP A 387 1.80 -3.22 1.15
C ASP A 387 1.93 -3.95 2.51
N HIS A 388 3.14 -4.03 3.07
CA HIS A 388 3.40 -4.57 4.42
C HIS A 388 3.80 -3.47 5.42
N GLY A 389 3.70 -2.21 5.01
CA GLY A 389 4.05 -1.05 5.82
C GLY A 389 5.55 -0.82 5.97
N ARG A 390 5.91 0.28 6.61
CA ARG A 390 7.31 0.70 6.74
C ARG A 390 8.05 -0.06 7.84
N LEU A 391 9.36 -0.18 7.65
CA LEU A 391 10.28 -0.62 8.70
C LEU A 391 10.24 0.36 9.89
N PRO A 392 10.19 -0.14 11.14
CA PRO A 392 10.21 0.72 12.31
C PRO A 392 11.42 1.65 12.33
N LEU A 393 11.20 2.90 12.73
CA LEU A 393 12.27 3.90 12.79
C LEU A 393 13.05 3.81 14.10
N SER A 394 12.39 3.47 15.20
CA SER A 394 12.97 3.53 16.55
C SER A 394 13.59 2.22 17.04
N TYR A 395 13.35 1.09 16.37
CA TYR A 395 13.94 -0.20 16.75
C TYR A 395 14.22 -1.10 15.54
N PRO A 396 15.18 -2.03 15.65
CA PRO A 396 15.36 -3.09 14.66
C PRO A 396 14.31 -4.18 14.82
N SER A 397 13.77 -4.68 13.71
CA SER A 397 12.87 -5.83 13.75
C SER A 397 12.97 -6.64 12.46
N MET A 398 13.23 -7.93 12.62
CA MET A 398 13.26 -8.88 11.51
C MET A 398 11.85 -9.23 11.05
N LYS A 399 10.84 -9.11 11.94
CA LYS A 399 9.43 -9.39 11.66
C LYS A 399 8.87 -8.57 10.49
N PHE A 400 9.35 -7.35 10.29
CA PHE A 400 8.91 -6.50 9.17
C PHE A 400 9.65 -6.79 7.86
N LEU A 401 10.73 -7.59 7.87
CA LEU A 401 11.41 -7.97 6.64
C LEU A 401 10.66 -9.13 5.98
N ASN A 402 10.10 -8.89 4.80
CA ASN A 402 9.32 -9.89 4.08
C ASN A 402 9.92 -10.26 2.71
N THR A 403 10.88 -9.47 2.20
CA THR A 403 11.56 -9.80 0.95
C THR A 403 12.88 -9.06 0.77
N PHE A 404 13.59 -9.35 -0.33
CA PHE A 404 14.80 -8.63 -0.73
C PHE A 404 14.99 -8.60 -2.25
N VAL A 405 15.80 -7.65 -2.71
CA VAL A 405 16.35 -7.59 -4.08
C VAL A 405 17.86 -7.78 -4.06
N VAL A 406 18.47 -8.08 -5.20
CA VAL A 406 19.92 -8.20 -5.32
C VAL A 406 20.52 -6.84 -5.65
N GLY A 407 21.44 -6.36 -4.82
CA GLY A 407 22.31 -5.25 -5.14
C GLY A 407 23.66 -5.77 -5.65
N ALA A 408 24.02 -5.48 -6.90
CA ALA A 408 25.29 -5.89 -7.50
C ALA A 408 26.20 -4.68 -7.74
N TYR A 409 27.46 -4.74 -7.30
CA TYR A 409 28.42 -3.66 -7.48
C TYR A 409 28.93 -3.61 -8.92
N THR A 410 28.72 -2.49 -9.60
CA THR A 410 29.31 -2.23 -10.93
C THR A 410 30.70 -1.60 -10.81
N LYS A 411 30.94 -0.86 -9.73
CA LYS A 411 32.20 -0.22 -9.30
C LYS A 411 32.22 -0.13 -7.76
N ASP A 412 33.34 0.30 -7.16
CA ASP A 412 33.61 0.29 -5.71
C ASP A 412 32.40 0.60 -4.80
N SER A 413 31.64 1.66 -5.08
CA SER A 413 30.48 2.07 -4.27
C SER A 413 29.17 2.19 -5.06
N THR A 414 29.18 1.83 -6.34
CA THR A 414 28.00 1.97 -7.22
C THR A 414 27.36 0.61 -7.42
N MET A 415 26.07 0.52 -7.09
CA MET A 415 25.29 -0.70 -7.24
C MET A 415 24.20 -0.53 -8.31
N VAL A 416 23.84 -1.64 -8.94
CA VAL A 416 22.57 -1.80 -9.64
C VAL A 416 21.70 -2.77 -8.84
N PHE A 417 20.39 -2.53 -8.84
CA PHE A 417 19.41 -3.32 -8.11
C PHE A 417 18.59 -4.15 -9.08
N ILE A 418 18.38 -5.41 -8.72
CA ILE A 418 17.75 -6.41 -9.58
C ILE A 418 16.82 -7.24 -8.72
N ASP A 419 15.55 -7.30 -9.12
CA ASP A 419 14.67 -8.38 -8.71
C ASP A 419 14.69 -9.46 -9.80
N SER A 420 15.28 -10.60 -9.49
CA SER A 420 15.45 -11.67 -10.48
C SER A 420 14.19 -12.48 -10.75
N SER A 421 13.13 -12.26 -9.97
CA SER A 421 11.82 -12.88 -10.21
C SER A 421 11.11 -12.30 -11.45
N VAL A 422 11.32 -11.02 -11.77
CA VAL A 422 10.62 -10.33 -12.87
C VAL A 422 11.01 -10.91 -14.24
N ASP A 423 10.06 -11.43 -15.00
CA ASP A 423 10.34 -12.12 -16.29
C ASP A 423 11.03 -11.22 -17.32
N ASP A 424 10.54 -9.99 -17.49
CA ASP A 424 11.06 -9.03 -18.46
C ASP A 424 11.65 -7.78 -17.79
N GLY A 425 12.36 -8.00 -16.68
CA GLY A 425 13.01 -6.97 -15.88
C GLY A 425 14.19 -6.27 -16.57
N PHE A 426 14.65 -5.18 -15.98
CA PHE A 426 15.87 -4.46 -16.37
C PHE A 426 16.61 -3.96 -15.12
N LEU A 427 17.88 -3.58 -15.25
CA LEU A 427 18.65 -3.03 -14.13
C LEU A 427 17.97 -1.77 -13.58
N ASN A 428 17.85 -1.68 -12.25
CA ASN A 428 17.19 -0.58 -11.54
C ASN A 428 15.70 -0.38 -11.91
N VAL A 429 15.06 -1.38 -12.51
CA VAL A 429 13.62 -1.36 -12.80
C VAL A 429 12.94 -2.38 -11.90
N LEU A 430 12.59 -1.93 -10.69
CA LEU A 430 11.89 -2.77 -9.72
C LEU A 430 10.37 -2.58 -9.82
N PRO A 431 9.57 -3.62 -9.49
CA PRO A 431 8.13 -3.49 -9.27
C PRO A 431 7.82 -2.38 -8.27
N ALA A 432 6.68 -1.69 -8.47
CA ALA A 432 6.31 -0.54 -7.65
C ALA A 432 6.23 -0.86 -6.14
N ASN A 433 5.82 -2.09 -5.79
CA ASN A 433 5.73 -2.54 -4.40
C ASN A 433 7.10 -2.66 -3.70
N LEU A 434 8.19 -2.80 -4.46
CA LEU A 434 9.56 -2.91 -3.94
C LEU A 434 10.31 -1.56 -3.90
N LEU A 435 9.68 -0.48 -4.38
CA LEU A 435 10.28 0.86 -4.38
C LEU A 435 10.10 1.52 -3.00
N THR A 436 10.73 0.98 -1.97
CA THR A 436 10.60 1.46 -0.61
C THR A 436 11.55 2.63 -0.33
N ASP A 437 11.16 3.54 0.55
CA ASP A 437 12.00 4.68 0.97
C ASP A 437 13.22 4.25 1.80
N ARG A 438 13.16 3.03 2.36
CA ARG A 438 14.19 2.46 3.22
C ARG A 438 14.30 0.95 3.04
N ALA A 439 15.43 0.51 2.51
CA ALA A 439 15.85 -0.89 2.46
C ALA A 439 17.28 -1.03 3.01
N ARG A 440 17.60 -2.21 3.55
CA ARG A 440 18.87 -2.46 4.23
C ARG A 440 19.75 -3.38 3.42
N ILE A 441 21.00 -2.99 3.19
CA ILE A 441 21.99 -3.81 2.49
C ILE A 441 22.64 -4.73 3.51
N ILE A 442 22.52 -6.04 3.31
CA ILE A 442 23.09 -7.05 4.21
C ILE A 442 24.53 -7.36 3.79
N GLU A 443 25.47 -6.80 4.56
CA GLU A 443 26.90 -6.99 4.37
C GLU A 443 27.63 -7.14 5.71
N LYS A 444 28.62 -8.03 5.76
CA LYS A 444 29.44 -8.23 6.95
C LYS A 444 30.13 -6.93 7.37
N ASN A 445 29.95 -6.55 8.64
CA ASN A 445 30.54 -5.36 9.25
C ASN A 445 30.19 -4.03 8.56
N ASN A 446 29.07 -3.95 7.83
CA ASN A 446 28.73 -2.77 7.03
C ASN A 446 27.24 -2.45 7.04
N CYS A 447 26.82 -1.61 7.99
CA CYS A 447 25.41 -1.23 8.13
C CYS A 447 25.04 -0.11 7.15
N LYS A 448 24.50 -0.48 5.98
CA LYS A 448 24.09 0.47 4.94
C LYS A 448 22.59 0.44 4.67
N TRP A 449 22.03 1.62 4.48
CA TRP A 449 20.64 1.83 4.05
C TRP A 449 20.63 2.40 2.63
N VAL A 450 19.61 2.06 1.87
CA VAL A 450 19.33 2.62 0.55
C VAL A 450 17.86 2.99 0.44
N ASN A 451 17.58 4.10 -0.23
CA ASN A 451 16.24 4.46 -0.66
C ASN A 451 16.06 3.96 -2.09
N LEU A 452 15.23 2.93 -2.28
CA LEU A 452 15.00 2.29 -3.57
C LEU A 452 14.10 3.14 -4.49
N GLN A 453 13.41 4.17 -3.98
CA GLN A 453 12.62 5.09 -4.80
C GLN A 453 13.49 5.93 -5.72
N ASN A 454 14.71 6.24 -5.26
CA ASN A 454 15.63 7.09 -5.99
C ASN A 454 16.17 6.44 -7.27
N ILE A 455 16.06 5.11 -7.41
CA ILE A 455 16.48 4.41 -8.62
C ILE A 455 15.38 4.41 -9.68
N ALA A 456 14.12 4.61 -9.26
CA ALA A 456 12.98 4.52 -10.16
C ALA A 456 12.94 5.71 -11.10
N GLN A 457 12.80 5.40 -12.38
CA GLN A 457 12.60 6.38 -13.43
C GLN A 457 11.47 5.88 -14.31
N ALA A 458 10.52 6.75 -14.63
CA ALA A 458 9.42 6.42 -15.52
C ALA A 458 9.33 7.49 -16.61
N LYS A 459 9.43 7.08 -17.87
CA LYS A 459 9.22 8.00 -18.99
C LYS A 459 8.36 7.38 -20.07
N ARG A 460 7.49 8.17 -20.68
CA ARG A 460 6.75 7.81 -21.89
C ARG A 460 6.83 8.94 -22.90
N ASP A 461 7.37 8.64 -24.08
CA ASP A 461 7.43 9.54 -25.23
C ASP A 461 6.44 9.08 -26.29
N ILE A 462 5.41 9.87 -26.57
CA ILE A 462 4.34 9.59 -27.54
C ILE A 462 4.47 10.57 -28.70
N ARG A 463 4.49 10.06 -29.93
CA ARG A 463 4.45 10.85 -31.15
C ARG A 463 3.25 10.42 -31.98
N ILE A 464 2.39 11.38 -32.32
CA ILE A 464 1.21 11.14 -33.14
C ILE A 464 1.35 11.97 -34.42
N SER A 465 1.18 11.31 -35.57
CA SER A 465 1.00 11.96 -36.86
C SER A 465 -0.40 11.66 -37.34
N ALA A 466 -1.23 12.69 -37.50
CA ALA A 466 -2.65 12.57 -37.79
C ALA A 466 -3.08 13.42 -39.00
N GLN A 467 -4.10 12.96 -39.69
CA GLN A 467 -4.75 13.65 -40.80
C GLN A 467 -6.25 13.63 -40.55
N LEU A 468 -6.85 14.82 -40.54
CA LEU A 468 -8.29 14.99 -40.42
C LEU A 468 -8.88 15.19 -41.81
N ASN A 469 -9.95 14.47 -42.13
CA ASN A 469 -10.66 14.62 -43.40
C ASN A 469 -11.90 15.53 -43.26
N PRO A 470 -12.49 16.01 -44.38
CA PRO A 470 -13.71 16.83 -44.35
C PRO A 470 -14.94 16.16 -43.72
N GLN A 471 -14.93 14.84 -43.53
CA GLN A 471 -16.01 14.08 -42.89
C GLN A 471 -15.83 13.98 -41.36
N GLY A 472 -14.82 14.65 -40.80
CA GLY A 472 -14.55 14.60 -39.36
C GLY A 472 -13.88 13.30 -38.90
N VAL A 473 -13.30 12.51 -39.81
CA VAL A 473 -12.56 11.29 -39.46
C VAL A 473 -11.08 11.63 -39.35
N LEU A 474 -10.53 11.43 -38.16
CA LEU A 474 -9.11 11.57 -37.86
C LEU A 474 -8.44 10.20 -38.01
N THR A 475 -7.42 10.12 -38.87
CA THR A 475 -6.61 8.90 -39.06
C THR A 475 -5.15 9.20 -38.85
N GLY A 476 -4.35 8.21 -38.46
CA GLY A 476 -2.94 8.46 -38.24
C GLY A 476 -2.14 7.29 -37.72
N MET A 477 -0.92 7.61 -37.27
CA MET A 477 0.00 6.68 -36.63
C MET A 477 0.44 7.22 -35.28
N VAL A 478 0.55 6.32 -34.31
CA VAL A 478 1.14 6.56 -33.00
C VAL A 478 2.42 5.75 -32.89
N LYS A 479 3.49 6.40 -32.42
CA LYS A 479 4.69 5.76 -31.90
C LYS A 479 4.85 6.14 -30.43
N SER A 480 4.71 5.15 -29.55
CA SER A 480 4.84 5.30 -28.10
C SER A 480 6.06 4.53 -27.63
N THR A 481 6.99 5.22 -26.96
CA THR A 481 8.16 4.60 -26.31
C THR A 481 8.03 4.77 -24.81
N SER A 482 7.79 3.67 -24.11
CA SER A 482 7.83 3.64 -22.64
C SER A 482 9.20 3.18 -22.17
N ILE A 483 9.70 3.77 -21.08
CA ILE A 483 11.05 3.54 -20.54
C ILE A 483 10.95 3.20 -19.04
N ASN A 484 11.83 2.30 -18.61
CA ASN A 484 12.03 1.80 -17.25
C ASN A 484 10.70 1.35 -16.61
N ASN A 485 10.25 1.96 -15.51
CA ASN A 485 9.06 1.50 -14.79
C ASN A 485 7.77 1.58 -15.65
N LEU A 486 7.69 2.49 -16.62
CA LEU A 486 6.56 2.52 -17.57
C LEU A 486 6.71 1.47 -18.68
N ALA A 487 7.92 1.07 -19.04
CA ALA A 487 8.14 -0.07 -19.94
C ALA A 487 7.73 -1.38 -19.24
N ALA A 488 8.16 -1.57 -17.98
CA ALA A 488 7.77 -2.72 -17.16
C ALA A 488 6.24 -2.82 -17.01
N ARG A 489 5.54 -1.70 -16.76
CA ARG A 489 4.07 -1.67 -16.73
C ARG A 489 3.46 -2.17 -18.04
N VAL A 490 3.92 -1.69 -19.20
CA VAL A 490 3.37 -2.14 -20.50
C VAL A 490 3.59 -3.65 -20.71
N ARG A 491 4.73 -4.20 -20.27
CA ARG A 491 4.99 -5.65 -20.35
C ARG A 491 4.05 -6.43 -19.43
N ASP A 492 3.83 -5.91 -18.23
CA ASP A 492 2.93 -6.51 -17.25
C ASP A 492 1.47 -6.49 -17.72
N ASP A 493 1.00 -5.34 -18.23
CA ASP A 493 -0.34 -5.20 -18.83
C ASP A 493 -0.53 -6.20 -19.98
N PHE A 494 0.48 -6.35 -20.85
CA PHE A 494 0.44 -7.31 -21.95
C PHE A 494 0.43 -8.77 -21.48
N LYS A 495 1.17 -9.08 -20.40
CA LYS A 495 1.24 -10.43 -19.82
C LYS A 495 -0.07 -10.83 -19.13
N HIS A 496 -0.73 -9.88 -18.47
CA HIS A 496 -2.00 -10.11 -17.79
C HIS A 496 -3.21 -10.07 -18.74
N ALA A 497 -3.07 -9.50 -19.93
CA ALA A 497 -4.07 -9.62 -20.97
C ALA A 497 -4.21 -11.08 -21.43
N LYS A 498 -5.45 -11.50 -21.69
CA LYS A 498 -5.76 -12.87 -22.16
C LYS A 498 -5.00 -13.23 -23.44
N ASP A 499 -4.90 -12.28 -24.36
CA ASP A 499 -4.21 -12.38 -25.63
C ASP A 499 -3.88 -10.98 -26.17
N SER A 500 -3.13 -10.92 -27.26
CA SER A 500 -2.75 -9.64 -27.89
C SER A 500 -3.95 -8.83 -28.39
N ALA A 501 -5.03 -9.48 -28.81
CA ALA A 501 -6.22 -8.77 -29.30
C ALA A 501 -6.95 -8.06 -28.16
N THR A 502 -7.03 -8.71 -27.00
CA THR A 502 -7.59 -8.17 -25.75
C THR A 502 -6.78 -6.97 -25.25
N PHE A 503 -5.44 -7.08 -25.26
CA PHE A 503 -4.57 -5.96 -24.91
C PHE A 503 -4.82 -4.74 -25.82
N VAL A 504 -4.86 -4.97 -27.14
CA VAL A 504 -5.08 -3.90 -28.13
C VAL A 504 -6.47 -3.28 -27.99
N SER A 505 -7.51 -4.07 -27.72
CA SER A 505 -8.87 -3.54 -27.56
C SER A 505 -9.04 -2.72 -26.27
N GLN A 506 -8.45 -3.16 -25.17
CA GLN A 506 -8.41 -2.40 -23.91
C GLN A 506 -7.69 -1.06 -24.11
N LYS A 507 -6.52 -1.08 -24.75
CA LYS A 507 -5.77 0.14 -25.09
C LYS A 507 -6.57 1.08 -25.98
N ALA A 508 -7.24 0.56 -27.00
CA ALA A 508 -8.10 1.33 -27.90
C ALA A 508 -9.24 2.03 -27.13
N GLN A 509 -9.85 1.31 -26.18
CA GLN A 509 -10.91 1.84 -25.30
C GLN A 509 -10.38 2.95 -24.38
N GLU A 510 -9.24 2.73 -23.72
CA GLU A 510 -8.60 3.70 -22.82
C GLU A 510 -8.24 5.01 -23.55
N GLU A 511 -7.69 4.89 -24.76
CA GLU A 511 -7.25 6.03 -25.57
C GLU A 511 -8.41 6.68 -26.36
N GLY A 512 -9.59 6.03 -26.39
CA GLY A 512 -10.77 6.52 -27.09
C GLY A 512 -10.54 6.64 -28.61
N LEU A 513 -10.00 5.57 -29.21
CA LEU A 513 -9.71 5.45 -30.63
C LEU A 513 -9.95 4.03 -31.13
N GLU A 514 -9.99 3.83 -32.45
CA GLU A 514 -9.98 2.51 -33.08
C GLU A 514 -8.55 2.19 -33.55
N ILE A 515 -7.98 1.07 -33.10
CA ILE A 515 -6.66 0.61 -33.54
C ILE A 515 -6.81 -0.35 -34.73
N THR A 516 -6.27 0.03 -35.89
CA THR A 516 -6.39 -0.76 -37.13
C THR A 516 -5.19 -1.64 -37.41
N LYS A 517 -3.99 -1.25 -36.93
CA LYS A 517 -2.75 -2.04 -37.00
C LYS A 517 -1.97 -1.83 -35.73
N TYR A 518 -1.40 -2.88 -35.16
CA TYR A 518 -0.61 -2.79 -33.93
C TYR A 518 0.68 -3.61 -34.06
N SER A 519 1.77 -3.06 -33.53
CA SER A 519 3.05 -3.75 -33.38
C SER A 519 3.75 -3.27 -32.11
N ILE A 520 4.48 -4.18 -31.48
CA ILE A 520 5.26 -3.92 -30.27
C ILE A 520 6.65 -4.53 -30.43
N SER A 521 7.67 -3.78 -30.00
CA SER A 521 9.09 -4.17 -30.03
C SER A 521 9.69 -4.04 -28.64
N ASP A 522 10.76 -4.81 -28.38
CA ASP A 522 11.45 -4.91 -27.08
C ASP A 522 10.55 -5.34 -25.91
N ARG A 523 9.45 -6.05 -26.22
CA ARG A 523 8.51 -6.57 -25.23
C ARG A 523 9.16 -7.57 -24.27
N THR A 524 9.85 -8.57 -24.83
CA THR A 524 10.50 -9.66 -24.06
C THR A 524 12.02 -9.53 -24.03
N SER A 525 12.55 -8.42 -24.54
CA SER A 525 13.99 -8.18 -24.58
C SER A 525 14.43 -7.55 -23.27
N PHE A 526 15.62 -7.90 -22.80
CA PHE A 526 16.27 -7.19 -21.69
C PHE A 526 16.65 -5.78 -22.15
N SER A 527 15.70 -4.87 -22.01
CA SER A 527 15.76 -3.51 -22.52
C SER A 527 15.11 -2.57 -21.52
N PRO A 528 15.65 -1.36 -21.33
CA PRO A 528 14.96 -0.34 -20.54
C PRO A 528 13.67 0.13 -21.22
N SER A 529 13.44 -0.17 -22.51
CA SER A 529 12.30 0.38 -23.25
C SER A 529 11.41 -0.67 -23.89
N VAL A 530 10.16 -0.27 -24.12
CA VAL A 530 9.19 -0.93 -24.99
C VAL A 530 8.69 0.12 -25.99
N CYS A 531 8.63 -0.25 -27.27
CA CYS A 531 8.12 0.63 -28.32
C CYS A 531 6.89 0.02 -28.99
N GLU A 532 5.76 0.71 -28.87
CA GLU A 532 4.50 0.40 -29.52
C GLU A 532 4.33 1.30 -30.75
N ASN A 533 3.94 0.71 -31.89
CA ASN A 533 3.58 1.45 -33.10
C ASN A 533 2.21 0.96 -33.58
N TYR A 534 1.28 1.88 -33.79
CA TYR A 534 -0.06 1.53 -34.26
C TYR A 534 -0.69 2.59 -35.15
N SER A 535 -1.53 2.14 -36.07
CA SER A 535 -2.40 2.99 -36.88
C SER A 535 -3.76 3.11 -36.20
N PHE A 536 -4.38 4.29 -36.28
CA PHE A 536 -5.67 4.54 -35.66
C PHE A 536 -6.66 5.26 -36.57
N SER A 537 -7.94 5.14 -36.22
CA SER A 537 -9.06 5.96 -36.70
C SER A 537 -9.84 6.50 -35.51
N LYS A 538 -10.40 7.71 -35.62
CA LYS A 538 -11.24 8.34 -34.60
C LYS A 538 -12.25 9.27 -35.27
N ASN A 539 -13.52 9.08 -34.98
CA ASN A 539 -14.56 10.01 -35.41
C ASN A 539 -14.58 11.21 -34.46
N CYS A 540 -14.37 12.40 -35.01
CA CYS A 540 -14.56 13.66 -34.34
C CYS A 540 -16.04 14.05 -34.37
N GLU A 541 -16.45 14.91 -33.45
CA GLU A 541 -17.76 15.53 -33.53
C GLU A 541 -17.76 16.54 -34.69
N SER A 542 -18.75 16.46 -35.58
CA SER A 542 -18.83 17.31 -36.77
C SER A 542 -20.26 17.60 -37.19
N THR A 543 -20.50 18.80 -37.72
CA THR A 543 -21.72 19.22 -38.40
C THR A 543 -21.45 19.37 -39.91
N SER A 544 -22.41 19.93 -40.67
CA SER A 544 -22.21 20.24 -42.10
C SER A 544 -21.12 21.30 -42.35
N ASP A 545 -20.83 22.13 -41.35
CA ASP A 545 -19.99 23.33 -41.45
C ASP A 545 -18.85 23.39 -40.42
N HIS A 546 -18.89 22.61 -39.33
CA HIS A 546 -17.87 22.61 -38.28
C HIS A 546 -17.32 21.21 -37.98
N ILE A 547 -16.04 21.15 -37.58
CA ILE A 547 -15.42 19.96 -37.00
C ILE A 547 -14.78 20.34 -35.65
N TYR A 548 -15.10 19.56 -34.61
CA TYR A 548 -14.57 19.70 -33.26
C TYR A 548 -13.59 18.57 -32.97
N VAL A 549 -12.30 18.90 -32.84
CA VAL A 549 -11.25 17.91 -32.64
C VAL A 549 -10.42 18.24 -31.41
N ASN A 550 -10.23 17.25 -30.52
CA ASN A 550 -9.25 17.38 -29.45
C ASN A 550 -7.84 17.20 -30.04
N PRO A 551 -6.98 18.23 -30.02
CA PRO A 551 -5.72 18.20 -30.74
C PRO A 551 -4.63 17.38 -30.02
N LEU A 552 -4.89 16.88 -28.80
CA LEU A 552 -4.04 15.88 -28.16
C LEU A 552 -4.25 14.48 -28.72
N VAL A 553 -5.42 14.21 -29.34
CA VAL A 553 -5.87 12.91 -29.88
C VAL A 553 -6.06 11.84 -28.80
N ILE A 554 -4.99 11.57 -28.04
CA ILE A 554 -4.90 10.75 -26.84
C ILE A 554 -4.68 11.68 -25.65
N ILE A 555 -5.51 11.57 -24.61
CA ILE A 555 -5.41 12.42 -23.42
C ILE A 555 -4.71 11.64 -22.30
N PRO A 556 -3.46 12.00 -21.90
CA PRO A 556 -2.70 11.21 -20.91
C PRO A 556 -3.35 11.15 -19.52
N ILE A 557 -4.01 12.24 -19.09
CA ILE A 557 -4.81 12.30 -17.86
C ILE A 557 -6.20 12.82 -18.24
N LYS A 558 -7.14 11.90 -18.45
CA LYS A 558 -8.51 12.21 -18.88
C LYS A 558 -9.40 12.66 -17.72
N ASP A 559 -9.24 11.99 -16.58
CA ASP A 559 -10.06 12.16 -15.39
C ASP A 559 -9.19 12.47 -14.19
N ASN A 560 -9.69 13.32 -13.29
CA ASN A 560 -8.97 13.68 -12.07
C ASN A 560 -9.12 12.52 -11.07
N PRO A 561 -8.02 11.84 -10.66
CA PRO A 561 -8.11 10.78 -9.66
C PRO A 561 -8.45 11.32 -8.26
N PHE A 562 -8.26 12.62 -8.01
CA PHE A 562 -8.48 13.25 -6.71
C PHE A 562 -9.83 13.96 -6.66
N THR A 563 -10.89 13.19 -6.42
CA THR A 563 -12.27 13.71 -6.42
C THR A 563 -12.81 14.02 -5.03
N ALA A 564 -12.28 13.38 -3.98
CA ALA A 564 -12.72 13.57 -2.60
C ALA A 564 -12.63 15.06 -2.18
N THR A 565 -13.57 15.53 -1.37
CA THR A 565 -13.56 16.91 -0.86
C THR A 565 -12.36 17.16 0.05
N GLU A 566 -12.03 16.18 0.87
CA GLU A 566 -10.93 16.16 1.82
C GLU A 566 -10.31 14.76 1.83
N ARG A 567 -9.06 14.66 2.30
CA ARG A 567 -8.33 13.42 2.44
C ARG A 567 -7.69 13.38 3.82
N LYS A 568 -7.60 12.19 4.43
CA LYS A 568 -6.99 11.99 5.76
C LYS A 568 -5.59 11.39 5.69
N LEU A 569 -5.25 10.85 4.52
CA LEU A 569 -3.97 10.21 4.23
C LEU A 569 -3.20 11.03 3.19
N PRO A 570 -1.86 10.95 3.17
CA PRO A 570 -1.08 11.61 2.13
C PRO A 570 -1.33 11.01 0.75
N ILE A 571 -0.78 11.65 -0.28
CA ILE A 571 -0.68 11.08 -1.63
C ILE A 571 0.76 10.59 -1.83
N GLU A 572 0.88 9.33 -2.23
CA GLU A 572 2.15 8.64 -2.40
C GLU A 572 2.22 8.00 -3.80
N PHE A 573 2.91 8.65 -4.73
CA PHE A 573 3.13 8.10 -6.07
C PHE A 573 4.20 7.02 -6.05
N PRO A 574 4.11 6.01 -6.93
CA PRO A 574 5.05 4.92 -6.86
C PRO A 574 6.47 5.27 -7.32
N TYR A 575 6.60 6.26 -8.19
CA TYR A 575 7.85 6.74 -8.76
C TYR A 575 7.66 8.10 -9.42
N LYS A 576 8.78 8.81 -9.62
CA LYS A 576 8.83 10.02 -10.44
C LYS A 576 8.59 9.66 -11.90
N GLN A 577 7.81 10.45 -12.61
CA GLN A 577 7.46 10.16 -14.00
C GLN A 577 7.42 11.38 -14.91
N THR A 578 7.77 11.17 -16.19
CA THR A 578 7.59 12.13 -17.27
C THR A 578 6.76 11.53 -18.40
N VAL A 579 5.71 12.24 -18.82
CA VAL A 579 4.95 11.92 -20.04
C VAL A 579 5.11 13.06 -21.02
N LEU A 580 5.66 12.77 -22.20
CA LEU A 580 5.79 13.72 -23.31
C LEU A 580 4.99 13.22 -24.50
N LEU A 581 3.98 13.98 -24.90
CA LEU A 581 3.15 13.73 -26.07
C LEU A 581 3.37 14.86 -27.08
N ASN A 582 3.70 14.50 -28.31
CA ASN A 582 3.77 15.43 -29.44
C ASN A 582 2.80 14.97 -30.53
N VAL A 583 1.92 15.87 -30.95
CA VAL A 583 0.92 15.62 -31.99
C VAL A 583 1.18 16.57 -33.15
N HIS A 584 1.30 16.01 -34.35
CA HIS A 584 1.25 16.74 -35.60
C HIS A 584 -0.02 16.35 -36.35
N MET A 585 -0.91 17.30 -36.58
CA MET A 585 -2.17 17.08 -37.28
C MET A 585 -2.25 17.96 -38.53
N THR A 586 -2.62 17.36 -39.65
CA THR A 586 -2.96 18.08 -40.89
C THR A 586 -4.45 18.41 -40.90
N ILE A 587 -4.78 19.67 -41.17
CA ILE A 587 -6.14 20.18 -41.31
C ILE A 587 -6.59 19.97 -42.76
N PRO A 588 -7.85 19.54 -43.00
CA PRO A 588 -8.35 19.30 -44.36
C PRO A 588 -8.44 20.59 -45.16
N GLU A 589 -8.23 20.49 -46.48
CA GLU A 589 -8.48 21.60 -47.40
C GLU A 589 -9.95 22.05 -47.34
N GLY A 590 -10.18 23.36 -47.54
CA GLY A 590 -11.51 23.95 -47.48
C GLY A 590 -12.01 24.23 -46.05
N TYR A 591 -11.14 24.14 -45.05
CA TYR A 591 -11.42 24.53 -43.67
C TYR A 591 -10.43 25.60 -43.20
N VAL A 592 -10.89 26.46 -42.31
CA VAL A 592 -10.08 27.43 -41.53
C VAL A 592 -10.25 27.18 -40.05
N VAL A 593 -9.28 27.62 -39.25
CA VAL A 593 -9.37 27.53 -37.79
C VAL A 593 -10.25 28.66 -37.28
N GLU A 594 -11.42 28.32 -36.74
CA GLU A 594 -12.32 29.30 -36.11
C GLU A 594 -11.93 29.53 -34.64
N GLU A 595 -11.61 28.45 -33.91
CA GLU A 595 -11.15 28.51 -32.52
C GLU A 595 -9.89 27.66 -32.33
N LYS A 596 -8.82 28.29 -31.81
CA LYS A 596 -7.55 27.61 -31.51
C LYS A 596 -7.60 26.91 -30.16
N CYS A 597 -6.88 25.79 -30.05
CA CYS A 597 -6.61 25.23 -28.72
C CYS A 597 -5.72 26.16 -27.90
N ASN A 598 -6.07 26.32 -26.63
CA ASN A 598 -5.30 27.14 -25.70
C ASN A 598 -4.19 26.31 -25.05
N GLY A 599 -2.97 26.85 -25.06
CA GLY A 599 -1.87 26.33 -24.27
C GLY A 599 -2.03 26.66 -22.78
N ALA A 600 -1.34 25.91 -21.94
CA ALA A 600 -1.36 26.08 -20.49
C ALA A 600 -0.02 25.75 -19.86
N ARG A 601 0.26 26.38 -18.73
CA ARG A 601 1.30 25.96 -17.80
C ARG A 601 0.68 25.86 -16.42
N ILE A 602 0.62 24.64 -15.90
CA ILE A 602 -0.04 24.28 -14.64
C ILE A 602 1.04 23.64 -13.78
N GLU A 603 1.36 24.21 -12.63
CA GLU A 603 2.43 23.69 -11.77
C GLU A 603 2.13 23.97 -10.30
N THR A 604 2.62 23.08 -9.44
CA THR A 604 2.77 23.36 -8.02
C THR A 604 3.88 24.40 -7.79
N PRO A 605 3.92 25.10 -6.65
CA PRO A 605 4.89 26.17 -6.40
C PRO A 605 6.36 25.77 -6.59
N ASN A 606 6.75 24.56 -6.20
CA ASN A 606 8.13 24.08 -6.37
C ASN A 606 8.28 23.09 -7.54
N LYS A 607 7.27 22.97 -8.41
CA LYS A 607 7.25 22.09 -9.59
C LYS A 607 7.43 20.61 -9.26
N GLU A 608 6.99 20.20 -8.07
CA GLU A 608 6.78 18.80 -7.70
C GLU A 608 5.86 18.11 -8.71
N ILE A 609 4.82 18.81 -9.17
CA ILE A 609 4.01 18.43 -10.34
C ILE A 609 3.97 19.61 -11.30
N SER A 610 4.25 19.35 -12.57
CA SER A 610 4.10 20.35 -13.62
C SER A 610 3.55 19.75 -14.90
N CYS A 611 2.64 20.47 -15.54
CA CYS A 611 2.07 20.16 -16.83
C CYS A 611 2.16 21.37 -17.75
N LYS A 612 2.69 21.18 -18.95
CA LYS A 612 2.77 22.19 -19.99
C LYS A 612 2.10 21.69 -21.26
N ILE A 613 1.11 22.45 -21.73
CA ILE A 613 0.44 22.25 -23.01
C ILE A 613 0.82 23.42 -23.91
N LYS A 614 1.51 23.15 -25.02
CA LYS A 614 1.85 24.14 -26.03
C LYS A 614 1.07 23.83 -27.30
N CYS A 615 0.24 24.77 -27.74
CA CYS A 615 -0.47 24.74 -29.01
C CYS A 615 0.19 25.70 -30.01
N VAL A 616 0.49 25.22 -31.21
CA VAL A 616 0.90 26.03 -32.36
C VAL A 616 0.03 25.62 -33.54
N VAL A 617 -0.87 26.51 -33.95
CA VAL A 617 -1.90 26.20 -34.95
C VAL A 617 -1.95 27.30 -36.02
N ASP A 618 -1.92 26.88 -37.28
CA ASP A 618 -2.23 27.66 -38.48
C ASP A 618 -3.35 26.98 -39.29
N ASP A 619 -3.70 27.51 -40.46
CA ASP A 619 -4.82 27.01 -41.27
C ASP A 619 -4.58 25.63 -41.90
N LYS A 620 -3.33 25.15 -41.92
CA LYS A 620 -2.98 23.86 -42.55
C LYS A 620 -2.60 22.80 -41.54
N THR A 621 -2.06 23.20 -40.40
CA THR A 621 -1.46 22.30 -39.42
C THR A 621 -1.73 22.72 -37.98
N SER A 622 -1.88 21.71 -37.14
CA SER A 622 -1.90 21.84 -35.68
C SER A 622 -0.75 21.03 -35.08
N PHE A 623 0.10 21.70 -34.31
CA PHE A 623 1.12 21.07 -33.50
C PHE A 623 0.80 21.29 -32.01
N VAL A 624 0.69 20.18 -31.27
CA VAL A 624 0.48 20.22 -29.82
C VAL A 624 1.55 19.41 -29.11
N GLN A 625 2.19 20.03 -28.12
CA GLN A 625 3.07 19.34 -27.18
C GLN A 625 2.44 19.37 -25.78
N TYR A 626 2.26 18.19 -25.20
CA TYR A 626 1.87 18.00 -23.81
C TYR A 626 3.06 17.39 -23.06
N ARG A 627 3.46 17.99 -21.94
CA ARG A 627 4.49 17.47 -21.06
C ARG A 627 3.99 17.49 -19.62
N LEU A 628 3.91 16.33 -18.98
CA LEU A 628 3.67 16.15 -17.56
C LEU A 628 4.95 15.65 -16.91
N ASP A 629 5.36 16.29 -15.82
CA ASP A 629 6.43 15.83 -14.93
C ASP A 629 5.89 15.72 -13.49
N ILE A 630 6.09 14.55 -12.88
CA ILE A 630 5.92 14.29 -11.45
C ILE A 630 7.33 14.06 -10.88
N ASN A 631 7.83 15.06 -10.16
CA ASN A 631 9.20 15.12 -9.64
C ASN A 631 9.32 14.77 -8.15
N ASP A 632 8.19 14.68 -7.46
CA ASP A 632 8.09 14.20 -6.08
C ASP A 632 7.06 13.08 -5.97
N THR A 633 7.28 12.17 -5.03
CA THR A 633 6.46 10.98 -4.81
C THR A 633 5.65 11.04 -3.54
N PHE A 634 5.84 12.04 -2.69
CA PHE A 634 5.12 12.18 -1.42
C PHE A 634 4.53 13.58 -1.26
N PHE A 635 3.24 13.66 -0.96
CA PHE A 635 2.52 14.89 -0.68
C PHE A 635 1.71 14.72 0.61
N GLY A 636 1.91 15.61 1.58
CA GLY A 636 1.23 15.52 2.87
C GLY A 636 -0.27 15.83 2.75
N VAL A 637 -1.03 15.50 3.80
CA VAL A 637 -2.46 15.85 3.88
C VAL A 637 -2.75 17.33 3.59
N PRO A 638 -1.96 18.31 4.11
CA PRO A 638 -2.18 19.72 3.80
C PRO A 638 -2.07 20.08 2.31
N ASP A 639 -1.34 19.29 1.51
CA ASP A 639 -1.11 19.54 0.09
C ASP A 639 -2.29 19.09 -0.79
N TYR A 640 -3.22 18.30 -0.24
CA TYR A 640 -4.29 17.64 -1.00
C TYR A 640 -5.12 18.61 -1.87
N GLY A 641 -5.54 19.74 -1.30
CA GLY A 641 -6.33 20.73 -2.03
C GLY A 641 -5.59 21.27 -3.26
N MET A 642 -4.30 21.55 -3.12
CA MET A 642 -3.45 22.00 -4.22
C MET A 642 -3.31 20.91 -5.30
N ILE A 643 -3.06 19.65 -4.91
CA ILE A 643 -2.89 18.54 -5.86
C ILE A 643 -4.20 18.28 -6.62
N LYS A 644 -5.34 18.29 -5.92
CA LYS A 644 -6.66 18.19 -6.52
C LYS A 644 -6.90 19.27 -7.57
N ASP A 645 -6.58 20.52 -7.26
CA ASP A 645 -6.76 21.65 -8.17
C ASP A 645 -5.83 21.58 -9.39
N VAL A 646 -4.57 21.18 -9.19
CA VAL A 646 -3.60 20.98 -10.28
C VAL A 646 -4.10 19.92 -11.26
N TYR A 647 -4.55 18.76 -10.77
CA TYR A 647 -5.09 17.71 -11.64
C TYR A 647 -6.40 18.12 -12.30
N ALA A 648 -7.29 18.85 -11.60
CA ALA A 648 -8.51 19.38 -12.18
C ALA A 648 -8.21 20.29 -13.38
N LYS A 649 -7.27 21.23 -13.23
CA LYS A 649 -6.81 22.11 -14.31
C LYS A 649 -6.16 21.31 -15.45
N ILE A 650 -5.34 20.30 -15.14
CA ILE A 650 -4.74 19.44 -16.18
C ILE A 650 -5.84 18.79 -17.02
N CYS A 651 -6.86 18.21 -16.38
CA CYS A 651 -7.99 17.59 -17.06
C CYS A 651 -8.80 18.59 -17.88
N GLU A 652 -9.08 19.77 -17.33
CA GLU A 652 -9.79 20.87 -18.00
C GLU A 652 -9.08 21.28 -19.29
N TYR A 653 -7.82 21.69 -19.20
CA TYR A 653 -7.07 22.15 -20.38
C TYR A 653 -6.76 21.03 -21.38
N SER A 654 -6.67 19.78 -20.93
CA SER A 654 -6.51 18.64 -21.84
C SER A 654 -7.77 18.31 -22.64
N LYS A 655 -8.94 18.83 -22.23
CA LYS A 655 -10.22 18.66 -22.93
C LYS A 655 -10.51 19.77 -23.95
N ASN A 656 -9.67 20.81 -24.02
CA ASN A 656 -9.82 21.90 -24.98
C ASN A 656 -9.87 21.39 -26.42
N MET A 657 -10.82 21.90 -27.19
CA MET A 657 -11.01 21.55 -28.59
C MET A 657 -10.36 22.55 -29.53
N LEU A 658 -10.02 22.09 -30.72
CA LEU A 658 -9.78 22.91 -31.90
C LEU A 658 -11.07 22.89 -32.73
N VAL A 659 -11.59 24.07 -33.10
CA VAL A 659 -12.80 24.20 -33.91
C VAL A 659 -12.41 24.65 -35.31
N LEU A 660 -12.79 23.84 -36.29
CA LEU A 660 -12.57 24.11 -37.71
C LEU A 660 -13.90 24.45 -38.37
N LYS A 661 -13.87 25.45 -39.25
CA LYS A 661 -15.03 25.89 -40.01
C LYS A 661 -14.78 25.76 -41.51
N LYS A 662 -15.77 25.24 -42.22
CA LYS A 662 -15.74 25.13 -43.66
C LYS A 662 -15.80 26.51 -44.31
N ILE A 663 -14.94 26.74 -45.31
CA ILE A 663 -14.85 27.99 -46.09
C ILE A 663 -16.04 28.13 -47.04
#